data_AF-A0A2K2HAR1-F1
#
_entry.id   AF-A0A2K2HAR1-F1
#
_cell.length_a   1.000
_cell.length_b   1.000
_cell.length_c   1.000
_cell.angle_alpha   90.00
_cell.angle_beta   90.00
_cell.angle_gamma   90.00
#
_symmetry.space_group_name_H-M   'P 1'
#
loop_
_entity.id
_entity.type
_entity.pdbx_description
1 polymer ?
#
loop_
_entity_poly.entity_id
_entity_poly.type
_entity_poly.pdbx_seq_one_letter_code
_entity_poly.pdbx_strand_id
1 'polypeptide(L)'
;MASYVGGKRFNRGFRATALVVVFFFAWTLGGPASLAQAAKFSEEAQGPRGTSSHREKPPEERLETLMEWVEAELGAPAADMKKLRKHLDAKRKTIEALDAELRLKFAQTEKWLKNANLPAEILDRHYRFVKHYDANLEELKGNIVRIEKAKNMEEAEAEIEKTKKQLKRVKRTSKHRHLDPDKLPNRQPKAKKREPRMEKEEFERDFKKDNFTWRNQKRILVASAGSLDGLLLPDDLAETIEVPFTPEIRTKAAELGNSPLRIYEWVRNNIEFVPTWGSIQGAQMTLETRQGNAFDTASLLIALLRAAGVKARYVMGTIELPIEKVMNWAGDFTDPMSALDFFSSGGIPTKGLVDGGRIVAARMEHVWVEAYIDYFPSRGAKHKEGDTWISLDPSFKQYTYSDGIDIRSAVPFDAQTFLDQVQATATIDEAQGYATGVDALLVQQTLQDYQTRVQDYIQQTYPDATVGDVLGRKEIVRQEFPFLLGTLPYRTAVKGATFAAIPDAYRHKLTFHVENEVTPGSFVDPTAPAPADTSLRLTMSLPELAGKKITLSYSPATAQDEAVLEAYLPKPHADGTPIQPSELPSSLPAYLINVKPELRIDGQVVATGAPVGLGGTNIFTMTFSDPSYGSTTITNYLDAGVFQAIGLNLGRISPQQLTNLKAGLEATRAKLENQDFTGLTKDQLVGDLLYTTAIAYHAELSIMNAIAARTMGVNALTLPSETIFATKLKVLTLWGIPRLV
;
A
#
# COMPACT_ATOMS: atom_id res chain seq x y z
N MET A 1 -15.12 13.89 -6.87
CA MET A 1 -14.65 15.22 -7.35
C MET A 1 -15.79 16.23 -7.51
N ALA A 2 -16.94 15.88 -8.13
CA ALA A 2 -18.09 16.78 -8.22
C ALA A 2 -18.62 17.28 -6.86
N SER A 3 -18.55 16.46 -5.80
CA SER A 3 -18.90 16.84 -4.44
C SER A 3 -17.85 17.70 -3.71
N TYR A 4 -16.60 17.78 -4.19
CA TYR A 4 -15.52 18.54 -3.55
C TYR A 4 -15.20 19.87 -4.25
N VAL A 5 -15.62 20.02 -5.51
CA VAL A 5 -15.50 21.27 -6.28
C VAL A 5 -16.83 22.03 -6.35
N GLY A 6 -17.90 21.49 -5.75
CA GLY A 6 -19.20 22.13 -5.65
C GLY A 6 -19.15 23.44 -4.86
N GLY A 7 -18.96 24.55 -5.57
CA GLY A 7 -19.23 25.91 -5.09
C GLY A 7 -18.11 26.94 -5.24
N LYS A 8 -16.84 26.56 -5.50
CA LYS A 8 -15.75 27.54 -5.64
C LYS A 8 -15.36 27.82 -7.09
N ARG A 9 -15.57 29.08 -7.51
CA ARG A 9 -15.12 29.62 -8.80
C ARG A 9 -13.59 29.62 -8.88
N PHE A 10 -12.99 28.66 -9.59
CA PHE A 10 -11.58 28.76 -9.99
C PHE A 10 -11.39 29.83 -11.08
N ASN A 11 -10.20 30.41 -11.17
CA ASN A 11 -9.85 31.45 -12.14
C ASN A 11 -10.03 30.96 -13.60
N ARG A 12 -10.55 31.82 -14.49
CA ARG A 12 -10.99 31.46 -15.86
C ARG A 12 -9.94 30.70 -16.69
N GLY A 13 -8.65 30.96 -16.50
CA GLY A 13 -7.56 30.31 -17.25
C GLY A 13 -7.17 28.90 -16.77
N PHE A 14 -7.46 28.52 -15.51
CA PHE A 14 -7.08 27.21 -14.95
C PHE A 14 -8.18 26.15 -15.09
N ARG A 15 -9.42 26.55 -15.44
CA ARG A 15 -10.58 25.66 -15.56
C ARG A 15 -10.47 24.72 -16.75
N ALA A 16 -10.06 25.24 -17.90
CA ALA A 16 -10.01 24.47 -19.14
C ALA A 16 -8.83 23.47 -19.15
N THR A 17 -7.66 23.89 -18.67
CA THR A 17 -6.43 23.07 -18.71
C THR A 17 -6.50 21.87 -17.77
N ALA A 18 -7.04 22.02 -16.56
CA ALA A 18 -7.18 20.92 -15.60
C ALA A 18 -8.29 19.92 -16.00
N LEU A 19 -9.40 20.42 -16.57
CA LEU A 19 -10.49 19.60 -17.12
C LEU A 19 -10.00 18.67 -18.22
N VAL A 20 -9.19 19.24 -19.10
CA VAL A 20 -8.78 18.58 -20.33
C VAL A 20 -7.59 17.63 -20.08
N VAL A 21 -6.62 17.99 -19.24
CA VAL A 21 -5.52 17.07 -18.84
C VAL A 21 -6.06 15.82 -18.12
N VAL A 22 -7.05 16.00 -17.24
CA VAL A 22 -7.66 14.91 -16.47
C VAL A 22 -8.53 13.99 -17.37
N PHE A 23 -9.27 14.56 -18.32
CA PHE A 23 -10.00 13.79 -19.34
C PHE A 23 -9.05 12.99 -20.25
N PHE A 24 -7.91 13.58 -20.59
CA PHE A 24 -6.99 13.05 -21.60
C PHE A 24 -6.09 11.92 -21.08
N PHE A 25 -5.62 12.02 -19.84
CA PHE A 25 -4.90 10.92 -19.19
C PHE A 25 -5.79 9.68 -19.02
N ALA A 26 -7.08 9.85 -18.74
CA ALA A 26 -8.00 8.71 -18.62
C ALA A 26 -8.38 8.08 -19.98
N TRP A 27 -8.34 8.84 -21.07
CA TRP A 27 -8.72 8.35 -22.41
C TRP A 27 -7.59 7.62 -23.14
N THR A 28 -6.33 7.92 -22.81
CA THR A 28 -5.14 7.38 -23.51
C THR A 28 -4.47 6.19 -22.82
N LEU A 29 -4.88 5.85 -21.60
CA LEU A 29 -4.32 4.74 -20.82
C LEU A 29 -4.87 3.36 -21.17
N GLY A 30 -5.80 3.26 -22.13
CA GLY A 30 -6.14 2.00 -22.78
C GLY A 30 -5.09 1.60 -23.83
N GLY A 31 -3.82 1.42 -23.45
CA GLY A 31 -2.84 0.67 -24.25
C GLY A 31 -1.54 1.41 -24.66
N PRO A 32 -1.55 2.56 -25.36
CA PRO A 32 -0.33 3.07 -26.01
C PRO A 32 0.39 4.25 -25.31
N ALA A 33 -0.30 5.13 -24.57
CA ALA A 33 0.35 6.33 -24.02
C ALA A 33 1.23 6.07 -22.78
N SER A 34 0.95 5.00 -22.03
CA SER A 34 1.86 4.51 -20.98
C SER A 34 3.16 3.96 -21.58
N LEU A 35 3.12 3.38 -22.79
CA LEU A 35 4.32 2.96 -23.52
C LEU A 35 5.12 4.16 -24.04
N ALA A 36 4.46 5.21 -24.53
CA ALA A 36 5.14 6.44 -24.98
C ALA A 36 5.73 7.27 -23.82
N GLN A 37 5.03 7.37 -22.68
CA GLN A 37 5.56 8.03 -21.49
C GLN A 37 6.69 7.21 -20.85
N ALA A 38 6.57 5.88 -20.80
CA ALA A 38 7.65 4.98 -20.38
C ALA A 38 8.84 5.02 -21.36
N ALA A 39 8.60 5.17 -22.66
CA ALA A 39 9.63 5.39 -23.67
C ALA A 39 10.31 6.76 -23.50
N LYS A 40 9.56 7.82 -23.17
CA LYS A 40 10.12 9.15 -22.86
C LYS A 40 10.95 9.15 -21.58
N PHE A 41 10.52 8.45 -20.53
CA PHE A 41 11.36 8.21 -19.36
C PHE A 41 12.58 7.34 -19.69
N SER A 42 12.48 6.42 -20.66
CA SER A 42 13.61 5.64 -21.15
C SER A 42 14.57 6.44 -22.05
N GLU A 43 14.10 7.50 -22.70
CA GLU A 43 14.89 8.44 -23.53
C GLU A 43 15.45 9.61 -22.71
N GLU A 44 14.72 10.15 -21.72
CA GLU A 44 15.24 11.17 -20.79
C GLU A 44 16.19 10.56 -19.75
N ALA A 45 16.01 9.28 -19.38
CA ALA A 45 17.06 8.49 -18.72
C ALA A 45 18.26 8.19 -19.63
N GLN A 46 18.18 8.52 -20.93
CA GLN A 46 19.28 8.60 -21.88
C GLN A 46 19.70 10.04 -22.19
N GLY A 47 19.54 10.99 -21.23
CA GLY A 47 20.44 12.14 -21.17
C GLY A 47 21.88 11.66 -21.36
N PRO A 48 22.75 12.43 -22.07
CA PRO A 48 23.90 11.91 -22.79
C PRO A 48 24.56 10.86 -21.92
N ARG A 49 24.58 9.61 -22.38
CA ARG A 49 25.48 8.59 -21.85
C ARG A 49 26.85 9.19 -22.04
N GLY A 50 27.29 9.99 -21.06
CA GLY A 50 28.62 10.51 -20.96
C GLY A 50 29.44 9.27 -21.06
N THR A 51 30.14 9.16 -22.21
CA THR A 51 30.98 8.04 -22.63
C THR A 51 31.28 7.18 -21.42
N SER A 52 30.47 6.14 -21.21
CA SER A 52 30.71 5.25 -20.09
C SER A 52 32.02 4.60 -20.45
N SER A 53 33.11 5.10 -19.90
CA SER A 53 34.33 4.32 -19.84
C SER A 53 33.87 2.95 -19.39
N HIS A 54 34.22 1.92 -20.15
CA HIS A 54 34.02 0.54 -19.70
C HIS A 54 34.80 0.40 -18.39
N ARG A 55 34.19 0.79 -17.27
CA ARG A 55 34.68 0.51 -15.94
C ARG A 55 34.59 -1.00 -15.84
N GLU A 56 35.76 -1.61 -15.78
CA GLU A 56 35.89 -3.04 -15.56
C GLU A 56 35.01 -3.44 -14.36
N LYS A 57 34.24 -4.52 -14.52
CA LYS A 57 33.37 -5.02 -13.44
C LYS A 57 34.21 -5.29 -12.18
N PRO A 58 33.70 -5.01 -10.97
CA PRO A 58 34.44 -5.31 -9.75
C PRO A 58 34.79 -6.81 -9.65
N PRO A 59 35.89 -7.20 -8.98
CA PRO A 59 36.32 -8.61 -8.87
C PRO A 59 35.24 -9.53 -8.29
N GLU A 60 34.37 -9.01 -7.44
CA GLU A 60 33.21 -9.72 -6.87
C GLU A 60 32.23 -10.16 -7.97
N GLU A 61 31.78 -9.23 -8.83
CA GLU A 61 30.89 -9.53 -9.96
C GLU A 61 31.56 -10.45 -10.98
N ARG A 62 32.88 -10.26 -11.22
CA ARG A 62 33.64 -11.12 -12.13
C ARG A 62 33.73 -12.54 -11.62
N LEU A 63 33.92 -12.73 -10.31
CA LEU A 63 33.93 -14.05 -9.68
C LEU A 63 32.54 -14.69 -9.71
N GLU A 64 31.47 -13.93 -9.42
CA GLU A 64 30.09 -14.43 -9.49
C GLU A 64 29.71 -14.85 -10.91
N THR A 65 29.99 -14.02 -11.92
CA THR A 65 29.79 -14.36 -13.34
C THR A 65 30.59 -15.61 -13.73
N LEU A 66 31.81 -15.76 -13.19
CA LEU A 66 32.63 -16.94 -13.44
C LEU A 66 32.01 -18.19 -12.80
N MET A 67 31.46 -18.10 -11.59
CA MET A 67 30.76 -19.22 -10.94
C MET A 67 29.50 -19.63 -11.71
N GLU A 68 28.70 -18.67 -12.18
CA GLU A 68 27.54 -18.95 -13.02
C GLU A 68 27.94 -19.64 -14.33
N TRP A 69 29.03 -19.18 -14.94
CA TRP A 69 29.59 -19.81 -16.13
C TRP A 69 30.03 -21.26 -15.83
N VAL A 70 30.71 -21.50 -14.70
CA VAL A 70 31.10 -22.86 -14.29
C VAL A 70 29.87 -23.73 -14.06
N GLU A 71 28.84 -23.23 -13.38
CA GLU A 71 27.57 -23.95 -13.17
C GLU A 71 26.91 -24.35 -14.49
N ALA A 72 26.85 -23.43 -15.47
CA ALA A 72 26.30 -23.68 -16.79
C ALA A 72 27.10 -24.71 -17.58
N GLU A 73 28.45 -24.60 -17.57
CA GLU A 73 29.33 -25.54 -18.27
C GLU A 73 29.24 -26.96 -17.68
N LEU A 74 29.10 -27.07 -16.35
CA LEU A 74 28.87 -28.36 -15.66
C LEU A 74 27.50 -28.99 -15.99
N GLY A 75 26.57 -28.23 -16.58
CA GLY A 75 25.27 -28.71 -17.07
C GLY A 75 25.28 -29.25 -18.50
N ALA A 76 26.39 -29.14 -19.23
CA ALA A 76 26.50 -29.59 -20.63
C ALA A 76 26.51 -31.14 -20.75
N PRO A 77 26.08 -31.71 -21.90
CA PRO A 77 26.05 -33.16 -22.12
C PRO A 77 27.43 -33.83 -21.98
N ALA A 78 27.44 -35.07 -21.47
CA ALA A 78 28.66 -35.85 -21.16
C ALA A 78 29.61 -36.11 -22.36
N ALA A 79 29.15 -35.95 -23.60
CA ALA A 79 29.98 -36.16 -24.81
C ALA A 79 31.14 -35.15 -24.95
N ASP A 80 31.13 -34.03 -24.21
CA ASP A 80 32.09 -32.93 -24.33
C ASP A 80 33.17 -32.88 -23.22
N MET A 81 33.39 -33.97 -22.47
CA MET A 81 34.30 -33.98 -21.29
C MET A 81 35.72 -33.45 -21.54
N LYS A 82 36.31 -33.71 -22.71
CA LYS A 82 37.65 -33.19 -23.05
C LYS A 82 37.66 -31.66 -23.19
N LYS A 83 36.57 -31.10 -23.72
CA LYS A 83 36.35 -29.66 -23.88
C LYS A 83 36.05 -29.01 -22.54
N LEU A 84 35.19 -29.63 -21.71
CA LEU A 84 34.93 -29.22 -20.33
C LEU A 84 36.22 -29.09 -19.52
N ARG A 85 37.08 -30.13 -19.51
CA ARG A 85 38.36 -30.10 -18.79
C ARG A 85 39.27 -28.95 -19.23
N LYS A 86 39.39 -28.72 -20.55
CA LYS A 86 40.19 -27.61 -21.09
C LYS A 86 39.63 -26.25 -20.68
N HIS A 87 38.31 -26.09 -20.69
CA HIS A 87 37.68 -24.84 -20.28
C HIS A 87 37.81 -24.59 -18.78
N LEU A 88 37.65 -25.63 -17.94
CA LEU A 88 37.83 -25.53 -16.49
C LEU A 88 39.27 -25.15 -16.10
N ASP A 89 40.30 -25.71 -16.76
CA ASP A 89 41.71 -25.32 -16.52
C ASP A 89 41.96 -23.84 -16.84
N ALA A 90 41.43 -23.36 -17.98
CA ALA A 90 41.55 -21.96 -18.35
C ALA A 90 40.88 -21.04 -17.33
N LYS A 91 39.69 -21.42 -16.82
CA LYS A 91 38.97 -20.65 -15.81
C LYS A 91 39.60 -20.73 -14.42
N ARG A 92 40.27 -21.85 -14.07
CA ARG A 92 41.05 -21.95 -12.83
C ARG A 92 42.11 -20.85 -12.74
N LYS A 93 42.82 -20.55 -13.83
CA LYS A 93 43.78 -19.44 -13.88
C LYS A 93 43.12 -18.08 -13.69
N THR A 94 41.93 -17.89 -14.25
CA THR A 94 41.13 -16.68 -14.00
C THR A 94 40.70 -16.56 -12.53
N ILE A 95 40.31 -17.67 -11.90
CA ILE A 95 39.99 -17.72 -10.47
C ILE A 95 41.22 -17.32 -9.63
N GLU A 96 42.41 -17.80 -9.96
CA GLU A 96 43.66 -17.46 -9.26
C GLU A 96 44.02 -15.98 -9.38
N ALA A 97 43.83 -15.38 -10.57
CA ALA A 97 44.05 -13.95 -10.77
C ALA A 97 43.08 -13.09 -9.96
N LEU A 98 41.79 -13.46 -9.94
CA LEU A 98 40.77 -12.77 -9.14
C LEU A 98 41.02 -12.95 -7.63
N ASP A 99 41.47 -14.12 -7.21
CA ASP A 99 41.83 -14.39 -5.80
C ASP A 99 42.96 -13.47 -5.32
N ALA A 100 44.02 -13.29 -6.12
CA ALA A 100 45.11 -12.39 -5.78
C ALA A 100 44.62 -10.94 -5.57
N GLU A 101 43.70 -10.47 -6.42
CA GLU A 101 43.10 -9.14 -6.30
C GLU A 101 42.20 -9.01 -5.06
N LEU A 102 41.36 -10.02 -4.78
CA LEU A 102 40.46 -10.03 -3.62
C LEU A 102 41.24 -10.10 -2.29
N ARG A 103 42.35 -10.85 -2.24
CA ARG A 103 43.25 -10.91 -1.07
C ARG A 103 43.92 -9.58 -0.78
N LEU A 104 44.33 -8.84 -1.81
CA LEU A 104 44.87 -7.50 -1.62
C LEU A 104 43.82 -6.57 -0.98
N LYS A 105 42.56 -6.65 -1.44
CA LYS A 105 41.46 -5.90 -0.82
C LYS A 105 41.18 -6.34 0.62
N PHE A 106 41.24 -7.64 0.94
CA PHE A 106 41.08 -8.11 2.33
C PHE A 106 42.14 -7.54 3.26
N ALA A 107 43.42 -7.60 2.85
CA ALA A 107 44.52 -7.04 3.63
C ALA A 107 44.38 -5.52 3.84
N GLN A 108 43.87 -4.80 2.84
CA GLN A 108 43.57 -3.37 2.96
C GLN A 108 42.46 -3.11 3.99
N THR A 109 41.37 -3.90 3.96
CA THR A 109 40.31 -3.79 4.96
C THR A 109 40.83 -4.11 6.36
N GLU A 110 41.59 -5.18 6.54
CA GLU A 110 42.17 -5.55 7.85
C GLU A 110 43.05 -4.44 8.42
N LYS A 111 43.94 -3.88 7.59
CA LYS A 111 44.79 -2.75 7.98
C LYS A 111 43.96 -1.54 8.39
N TRP A 112 42.91 -1.23 7.63
CA TRP A 112 42.00 -0.14 7.95
C TRP A 112 41.27 -0.37 9.29
N LEU A 113 40.74 -1.57 9.53
CA LEU A 113 40.05 -1.93 10.77
C LEU A 113 40.95 -1.75 12.01
N LYS A 114 42.21 -2.17 11.91
CA LYS A 114 43.22 -1.98 12.96
C LYS A 114 43.52 -0.50 13.22
N ASN A 115 43.65 0.29 12.15
CA ASN A 115 43.93 1.72 12.25
C ASN A 115 42.73 2.52 12.79
N ALA A 116 41.50 2.10 12.48
CA ALA A 116 40.27 2.72 12.95
C ALA A 116 39.98 2.40 14.43
N ASN A 117 40.76 1.51 15.06
CA ASN A 117 40.62 1.09 16.45
C ASN A 117 39.20 0.58 16.79
N LEU A 118 38.61 -0.18 15.87
CA LEU A 118 37.27 -0.76 16.04
C LEU A 118 37.28 -1.92 17.05
N PRO A 119 36.13 -2.24 17.67
CA PRO A 119 36.02 -3.34 18.63
C PRO A 119 36.53 -4.67 18.09
N ALA A 120 37.13 -5.50 18.95
CA ALA A 120 37.72 -6.80 18.58
C ALA A 120 36.74 -7.74 17.86
N GLU A 121 35.45 -7.65 18.18
CA GLU A 121 34.38 -8.42 17.51
C GLU A 121 34.31 -8.11 16.00
N ILE A 122 34.55 -6.87 15.57
CA ILE A 122 34.51 -6.50 14.14
C ILE A 122 35.70 -7.12 13.39
N LEU A 123 36.89 -7.14 14.02
CA LEU A 123 38.06 -7.85 13.48
C LEU A 123 37.79 -9.36 13.39
N ASP A 124 37.12 -9.95 14.38
CA ASP A 124 36.72 -11.36 14.34
C ASP A 124 35.74 -11.66 13.20
N ARG A 125 34.74 -10.80 12.96
CA ARG A 125 33.84 -10.91 11.79
C ARG A 125 34.62 -10.87 10.48
N HIS A 126 35.66 -10.03 10.40
CA HIS A 126 36.55 -9.99 9.23
C HIS A 126 37.28 -11.31 9.02
N TYR A 127 37.94 -11.84 10.04
CA TYR A 127 38.66 -13.11 9.92
C TYR A 127 37.73 -14.29 9.61
N ARG A 128 36.52 -14.31 10.17
CA ARG A 128 35.50 -15.31 9.84
C ARG A 128 35.09 -15.24 8.37
N PHE A 129 34.90 -14.04 7.83
CA PHE A 129 34.58 -13.86 6.41
C PHE A 129 35.71 -14.36 5.50
N VAL A 130 36.96 -13.97 5.79
CA VAL A 130 38.13 -14.41 5.01
C VAL A 130 38.28 -15.92 5.05
N LYS A 131 38.13 -16.54 6.24
CA LYS A 131 38.14 -18.00 6.38
C LYS A 131 37.03 -18.69 5.57
N HIS A 132 35.82 -18.12 5.56
CA HIS A 132 34.72 -18.63 4.76
C HIS A 132 35.03 -18.55 3.25
N TYR A 133 35.60 -17.44 2.80
CA TYR A 133 36.04 -17.27 1.42
C TYR A 133 37.13 -18.29 1.05
N ASP A 134 38.14 -18.47 1.89
CA ASP A 134 39.23 -19.42 1.67
C ASP A 134 38.71 -20.85 1.55
N ALA A 135 37.85 -21.29 2.48
CA ALA A 135 37.30 -22.64 2.47
C ALA A 135 36.51 -22.96 1.18
N ASN A 136 35.65 -22.04 0.72
CA ASN A 136 34.87 -22.28 -0.50
C ASN A 136 35.73 -22.23 -1.77
N LEU A 137 36.73 -21.35 -1.79
CA LEU A 137 37.67 -21.26 -2.90
C LEU A 137 38.53 -22.52 -3.02
N GLU A 138 39.06 -23.02 -1.89
CA GLU A 138 39.81 -24.27 -1.84
C GLU A 138 38.95 -25.47 -2.26
N GLU A 139 37.70 -25.52 -1.78
CA GLU A 139 36.75 -26.56 -2.16
C GLU A 139 36.46 -26.51 -3.68
N LEU A 140 36.22 -25.33 -4.27
CA LEU A 140 35.99 -25.18 -5.71
C LEU A 140 37.22 -25.56 -6.53
N LYS A 141 38.41 -25.05 -6.16
CA LYS A 141 39.67 -25.39 -6.85
C LYS A 141 39.95 -26.89 -6.78
N GLY A 142 39.72 -27.50 -5.61
CA GLY A 142 39.87 -28.93 -5.40
C GLY A 142 38.89 -29.75 -6.25
N ASN A 143 37.63 -29.33 -6.31
CA ASN A 143 36.60 -29.92 -7.16
C ASN A 143 36.98 -29.87 -8.64
N ILE A 144 37.43 -28.71 -9.14
CA ILE A 144 37.89 -28.55 -10.54
C ILE A 144 39.06 -29.50 -10.85
N VAL A 145 40.07 -29.57 -9.97
CA VAL A 145 41.22 -30.46 -10.14
C VAL A 145 40.81 -31.94 -10.15
N ARG A 146 39.82 -32.33 -9.33
CA ARG A 146 39.29 -33.71 -9.32
C ARG A 146 38.53 -34.04 -10.61
N ILE A 147 37.74 -33.12 -11.14
CA ILE A 147 37.06 -33.28 -12.44
C ILE A 147 38.08 -33.42 -13.59
N GLU A 148 39.17 -32.64 -13.56
CA GLU A 148 40.26 -32.74 -14.53
C GLU A 148 40.98 -34.09 -14.50
N LYS A 149 41.21 -34.63 -13.29
CA LYS A 149 41.97 -35.87 -13.05
C LYS A 149 41.14 -37.16 -13.05
N ALA A 150 39.82 -37.07 -13.13
CA ALA A 150 38.92 -38.24 -13.12
C ALA A 150 39.30 -39.24 -14.23
N LYS A 151 39.35 -40.53 -13.89
CA LYS A 151 39.84 -41.58 -14.79
C LYS A 151 38.76 -42.09 -15.74
N ASN A 152 37.50 -42.03 -15.32
CA ASN A 152 36.35 -42.49 -16.07
C ASN A 152 35.18 -41.49 -15.95
N MET A 153 34.09 -41.73 -16.68
CA MET A 153 32.93 -40.85 -16.71
C MET A 153 32.19 -40.81 -15.36
N GLU A 154 32.08 -41.95 -14.68
CA GLU A 154 31.38 -42.08 -13.41
C GLU A 154 32.04 -41.26 -12.29
N GLU A 155 33.38 -41.31 -12.19
CA GLU A 155 34.17 -40.47 -11.27
C GLU A 155 34.00 -38.97 -11.60
N ALA A 156 33.94 -38.62 -12.88
CA ALA A 156 33.77 -37.23 -13.30
C ALA A 156 32.37 -36.70 -12.97
N GLU A 157 31.32 -37.47 -13.25
CA GLU A 157 29.93 -37.13 -12.94
C GLU A 157 29.71 -36.95 -11.42
N ALA A 158 30.31 -37.82 -10.60
CA ALA A 158 30.23 -37.70 -9.15
C ALA A 158 30.85 -36.38 -8.64
N GLU A 159 31.99 -35.97 -9.18
CA GLU A 159 32.64 -34.70 -8.80
C GLU A 159 31.92 -33.48 -9.39
N ILE A 160 31.33 -33.59 -10.59
CA ILE A 160 30.46 -32.57 -11.18
C ILE A 160 29.26 -32.32 -10.27
N GLU A 161 28.57 -33.36 -9.81
CA GLU A 161 27.40 -33.22 -8.93
C GLU A 161 27.79 -32.65 -7.55
N LYS A 162 28.94 -33.03 -6.99
CA LYS A 162 29.48 -32.38 -5.78
C LYS A 162 29.71 -30.89 -5.99
N THR A 163 30.31 -30.52 -7.13
CA THR A 163 30.58 -29.11 -7.48
C THR A 163 29.29 -28.33 -7.67
N LYS A 164 28.30 -28.88 -8.37
CA LYS A 164 26.97 -28.27 -8.51
C LYS A 164 26.29 -28.09 -7.16
N LYS A 165 26.37 -29.09 -6.26
CA LYS A 165 25.80 -28.99 -4.92
C LYS A 165 26.48 -27.91 -4.09
N GLN A 166 27.80 -27.77 -4.18
CA GLN A 166 28.54 -26.67 -3.57
C GLN A 166 28.10 -25.32 -4.13
N LEU A 167 28.11 -25.14 -5.46
CA LEU A 167 27.72 -23.89 -6.12
C LEU A 167 26.28 -23.50 -5.79
N LYS A 168 25.35 -24.45 -5.76
CA LYS A 168 23.95 -24.21 -5.34
C LYS A 168 23.84 -23.79 -3.87
N ARG A 169 24.65 -24.35 -2.98
CA ARG A 169 24.66 -24.03 -1.53
C ARG A 169 25.12 -22.60 -1.27
N VAL A 170 26.06 -22.10 -2.06
CA VAL A 170 26.69 -20.77 -1.90
C VAL A 170 26.13 -19.72 -2.85
N LYS A 171 25.18 -20.10 -3.72
CA LYS A 171 24.48 -19.18 -4.60
C LYS A 171 23.45 -18.40 -3.78
N ARG A 172 23.41 -17.09 -3.97
CA ARG A 172 22.34 -16.26 -3.42
C ARG A 172 21.01 -16.71 -4.01
N THR A 173 19.99 -16.89 -3.18
CA THR A 173 18.65 -17.26 -3.65
C THR A 173 18.16 -16.24 -4.67
N SER A 174 17.65 -16.73 -5.82
CA SER A 174 17.03 -15.85 -6.81
C SER A 174 15.79 -15.19 -6.21
N LYS A 175 15.73 -13.86 -6.29
CA LYS A 175 14.58 -13.06 -5.85
C LYS A 175 13.47 -12.98 -6.90
N HIS A 176 13.70 -13.53 -8.09
CA HIS A 176 12.75 -13.46 -9.19
C HIS A 176 11.58 -14.39 -8.93
N ARG A 177 10.43 -13.82 -8.57
CA ARG A 177 9.16 -14.55 -8.59
C ARG A 177 8.72 -14.71 -10.03
N HIS A 178 8.46 -15.95 -10.44
CA HIS A 178 7.81 -16.21 -11.72
C HIS A 178 6.47 -15.46 -11.75
N LEU A 179 6.24 -14.67 -12.79
CA LEU A 179 4.95 -14.03 -13.01
C LEU A 179 3.92 -15.14 -13.24
N ASP A 180 2.94 -15.25 -12.35
CA ASP A 180 1.80 -16.16 -12.51
C ASP A 180 0.64 -15.33 -13.09
N PRO A 181 0.32 -15.46 -14.40
CA PRO A 181 -0.74 -14.67 -15.04
C PRO A 181 -2.12 -14.92 -14.43
N ASP A 182 -2.34 -16.07 -13.77
CA ASP A 182 -3.60 -16.40 -13.10
C ASP A 182 -3.67 -15.83 -11.67
N LYS A 183 -2.55 -15.33 -11.15
CA LYS A 183 -2.42 -14.72 -9.81
C LYS A 183 -1.74 -13.36 -9.89
N LEU A 184 -2.19 -12.52 -10.83
CA LEU A 184 -1.74 -11.14 -10.89
C LEU A 184 -2.10 -10.41 -9.58
N PRO A 185 -1.22 -9.50 -9.10
CA PRO A 185 -1.49 -8.70 -7.90
C PRO A 185 -2.76 -7.84 -8.03
N ASN A 186 -3.18 -7.53 -9.26
CA ASN A 186 -4.23 -6.56 -9.58
C ASN A 186 -5.56 -7.24 -9.98
N ARG A 187 -5.95 -8.33 -9.33
CA ARG A 187 -7.18 -9.07 -9.71
C ARG A 187 -8.43 -8.50 -9.07
N GLN A 188 -9.55 -8.54 -9.79
CA GLN A 188 -10.86 -8.32 -9.18
C GLN A 188 -11.19 -9.49 -8.25
N PRO A 189 -11.46 -9.25 -6.95
CA PRO A 189 -11.92 -10.32 -6.08
C PRO A 189 -13.28 -10.82 -6.56
N LYS A 190 -13.46 -12.14 -6.58
CA LYS A 190 -14.76 -12.74 -6.90
C LYS A 190 -15.75 -12.40 -5.80
N ALA A 191 -16.89 -11.83 -6.17
CA ALA A 191 -17.96 -11.53 -5.22
C ALA A 191 -18.38 -12.80 -4.46
N LYS A 192 -18.31 -12.75 -3.12
CA LYS A 192 -18.73 -13.86 -2.27
C LYS A 192 -20.14 -13.58 -1.80
N LYS A 193 -21.12 -14.12 -2.52
CA LYS A 193 -22.54 -13.97 -2.16
C LYS A 193 -22.81 -14.68 -0.82
N ARG A 194 -23.27 -13.93 0.16
CA ARG A 194 -23.73 -14.42 1.46
C ARG A 194 -25.11 -13.87 1.71
N GLU A 195 -26.03 -14.71 2.16
CA GLU A 195 -27.33 -14.24 2.60
C GLU A 195 -27.20 -13.48 3.94
N PRO A 196 -28.01 -12.42 4.15
CA PRO A 196 -28.02 -11.69 5.40
C PRO A 196 -28.61 -12.55 6.52
N ARG A 197 -28.06 -12.41 7.73
CA ARG A 197 -28.59 -13.06 8.93
C ARG A 197 -30.02 -12.60 9.22
N MET A 198 -30.84 -13.54 9.69
CA MET A 198 -32.27 -13.30 9.93
C MET A 198 -32.69 -13.47 11.39
N GLU A 199 -31.80 -13.99 12.25
CA GLU A 199 -32.05 -14.10 13.69
C GLU A 199 -31.13 -13.17 14.49
N LYS A 200 -31.65 -12.59 15.58
CA LYS A 200 -30.92 -11.63 16.41
C LYS A 200 -29.67 -12.27 17.05
N GLU A 201 -29.80 -13.51 17.47
CA GLU A 201 -28.77 -14.31 18.13
C GLU A 201 -27.55 -14.51 17.22
N GLU A 202 -27.72 -14.49 15.90
CA GLU A 202 -26.61 -14.61 14.95
C GLU A 202 -25.72 -13.37 14.94
N PHE A 203 -26.29 -12.20 15.18
CA PHE A 203 -25.52 -10.98 15.37
C PHE A 203 -24.84 -10.99 16.72
N GLU A 204 -25.57 -11.34 17.78
CA GLU A 204 -25.03 -11.39 19.16
C GLU A 204 -23.86 -12.37 19.34
N ARG A 205 -23.73 -13.39 18.49
CA ARG A 205 -22.60 -14.35 18.51
C ARG A 205 -21.24 -13.74 18.21
N ASP A 206 -21.18 -12.69 17.38
CA ASP A 206 -19.92 -12.03 17.01
C ASP A 206 -19.36 -11.16 18.13
N PHE A 207 -20.19 -10.90 19.15
CA PHE A 207 -19.81 -10.23 20.37
C PHE A 207 -19.37 -11.32 21.33
N LYS A 208 -18.08 -11.38 21.64
CA LYS A 208 -17.63 -12.18 22.79
C LYS A 208 -18.47 -11.70 23.97
N LYS A 209 -19.43 -12.50 24.43
CA LYS A 209 -19.97 -12.36 25.77
C LYS A 209 -18.75 -12.50 26.65
N ASP A 210 -18.23 -11.39 27.12
CA ASP A 210 -17.25 -11.42 28.17
C ASP A 210 -17.98 -12.03 29.35
N ASN A 211 -17.84 -13.35 29.48
CA ASN A 211 -18.54 -14.20 30.42
C ASN A 211 -18.10 -13.90 31.87
N PHE A 212 -17.48 -12.75 32.12
CA PHE A 212 -17.08 -12.23 33.43
C PHE A 212 -17.59 -10.81 33.72
N THR A 213 -18.32 -10.16 32.80
CA THR A 213 -19.00 -8.88 33.11
C THR A 213 -20.03 -9.04 34.24
N TRP A 214 -20.59 -10.24 34.44
CA TRP A 214 -21.48 -10.56 35.57
C TRP A 214 -20.81 -10.51 36.95
N ARG A 215 -19.46 -10.50 37.04
CA ARG A 215 -18.73 -10.35 38.31
C ARG A 215 -18.45 -8.90 38.68
N ASN A 216 -18.48 -7.98 37.72
CA ASN A 216 -18.16 -6.55 37.94
C ASN A 216 -19.32 -5.58 37.65
N GLN A 217 -20.47 -6.04 37.15
CA GLN A 217 -21.66 -5.22 36.97
C GLN A 217 -22.73 -5.59 38.01
N LYS A 218 -23.13 -4.61 38.83
CA LYS A 218 -24.31 -4.74 39.71
C LYS A 218 -25.53 -5.02 38.83
N ARG A 219 -26.17 -6.18 39.05
CA ARG A 219 -27.46 -6.51 38.46
C ARG A 219 -28.49 -5.45 38.87
N ILE A 220 -29.13 -4.80 37.91
CA ILE A 220 -30.37 -4.05 38.17
C ILE A 220 -31.51 -4.84 37.54
N LEU A 221 -32.31 -5.47 38.41
CA LEU A 221 -33.64 -5.96 38.06
C LEU A 221 -34.50 -4.74 37.74
N VAL A 222 -35.03 -4.67 36.51
CA VAL A 222 -35.99 -3.63 36.12
C VAL A 222 -37.31 -3.91 36.85
N ALA A 223 -37.50 -3.27 38.00
CA ALA A 223 -38.83 -3.05 38.55
C ALA A 223 -39.51 -1.94 37.76
N SER A 224 -40.83 -2.04 37.58
CA SER A 224 -41.68 -1.28 36.68
C SER A 224 -41.84 0.22 37.00
N ALA A 225 -40.81 0.90 37.50
CA ALA A 225 -40.82 2.35 37.70
C ALA A 225 -39.38 2.93 37.74
N GLY A 226 -38.97 3.64 36.69
CA GLY A 226 -38.43 4.99 36.89
C GLY A 226 -36.94 5.32 36.73
N SER A 227 -36.01 4.42 36.39
CA SER A 227 -34.65 4.86 36.00
C SER A 227 -34.05 4.06 34.85
N LEU A 228 -33.53 4.81 33.86
CA LEU A 228 -32.83 4.33 32.66
C LEU A 228 -31.30 4.30 32.85
N ASP A 229 -30.78 4.60 34.04
CA ASP A 229 -29.33 4.77 34.28
C ASP A 229 -28.52 3.49 34.00
N GLY A 230 -29.14 2.31 33.99
CA GLY A 230 -28.52 1.04 33.59
C GLY A 230 -28.51 0.74 32.08
N LEU A 231 -29.22 1.53 31.26
CA LEU A 231 -29.24 1.43 29.79
C LEU A 231 -28.29 2.43 29.10
N LEU A 232 -27.72 3.35 29.88
CA LEU A 232 -26.77 4.36 29.45
C LEU A 232 -25.37 3.92 29.90
N LEU A 233 -24.61 3.28 29.02
CA LEU A 233 -23.26 2.86 29.35
C LEU A 233 -22.32 4.07 29.29
N PRO A 234 -21.39 4.26 30.24
CA PRO A 234 -20.35 5.30 30.12
C PRO A 234 -19.59 5.24 28.79
N ASP A 235 -19.47 4.04 28.23
CA ASP A 235 -18.80 3.75 26.96
C ASP A 235 -19.49 4.41 25.75
N ASP A 236 -20.77 4.77 25.86
CA ASP A 236 -21.53 5.44 24.78
C ASP A 236 -21.11 6.91 24.58
N LEU A 237 -20.20 7.43 25.43
CA LEU A 237 -19.51 8.73 25.28
C LEU A 237 -18.01 8.60 25.07
N ALA A 238 -17.44 7.39 25.17
CA ALA A 238 -16.01 7.19 25.14
C ALA A 238 -15.43 7.25 23.72
N GLU A 239 -14.13 7.55 23.62
CA GLU A 239 -13.36 7.34 22.40
C GLU A 239 -13.19 5.85 22.12
N THR A 240 -13.11 5.48 20.85
CA THR A 240 -12.77 4.13 20.40
C THR A 240 -11.84 4.24 19.19
N ILE A 241 -11.28 3.13 18.70
CA ILE A 241 -10.41 3.11 17.51
C ILE A 241 -11.05 3.86 16.33
N GLU A 242 -12.33 3.61 16.06
CA GLU A 242 -13.05 4.27 14.97
C GLU A 242 -13.63 5.64 15.31
N VAL A 243 -13.70 5.98 16.59
CA VAL A 243 -14.37 7.18 17.12
C VAL A 243 -13.38 8.01 17.96
N PRO A 244 -12.29 8.53 17.37
CA PRO A 244 -11.39 9.42 18.08
C PRO A 244 -11.95 10.85 18.17
N PHE A 245 -11.58 11.59 19.20
CA PHE A 245 -11.95 13.01 19.37
C PHE A 245 -10.82 13.94 18.94
N THR A 246 -10.41 13.79 17.69
CA THR A 246 -9.41 14.65 17.05
C THR A 246 -9.83 16.14 17.06
N PRO A 247 -8.87 17.07 16.93
CA PRO A 247 -9.17 18.50 16.81
C PRO A 247 -10.18 18.80 15.69
N GLU A 248 -10.08 18.12 14.55
CA GLU A 248 -10.96 18.31 13.39
C GLU A 248 -12.39 17.83 13.69
N ILE A 249 -12.56 16.70 14.37
CA ILE A 249 -13.87 16.19 14.79
C ILE A 249 -14.54 17.15 15.78
N ARG A 250 -13.80 17.63 16.79
CA ARG A 250 -14.32 18.59 17.77
C ARG A 250 -14.70 19.92 17.11
N THR A 251 -13.84 20.42 16.23
CA THR A 251 -14.10 21.64 15.45
C THR A 251 -15.34 21.47 14.59
N LYS A 252 -15.48 20.35 13.88
CA LYS A 252 -16.64 20.06 13.05
C LYS A 252 -17.94 19.97 13.86
N ALA A 253 -17.92 19.34 15.04
CA ALA A 253 -19.07 19.27 15.93
C ALA A 253 -19.49 20.68 16.41
N ALA A 254 -18.51 21.51 16.82
CA ALA A 254 -18.73 22.88 17.24
C ALA A 254 -19.25 23.78 16.10
N GLU A 255 -18.72 23.65 14.88
CA GLU A 255 -19.21 24.34 13.67
C GLU A 255 -20.70 24.07 13.42
N LEU A 256 -21.15 22.85 13.73
CA LEU A 256 -22.56 22.44 13.60
C LEU A 256 -23.39 22.81 14.83
N GLY A 257 -22.82 23.58 15.76
CA GLY A 257 -23.46 24.05 16.99
C GLY A 257 -23.72 22.95 18.00
N ASN A 258 -22.97 21.83 17.94
CA ASN A 258 -23.18 20.64 18.77
C ASN A 258 -24.63 20.11 18.73
N SER A 259 -25.35 20.39 17.63
CA SER A 259 -26.76 20.02 17.46
C SER A 259 -26.86 18.62 16.83
N PRO A 260 -27.51 17.64 17.48
CA PRO A 260 -27.68 16.30 16.90
C PRO A 260 -28.36 16.30 15.52
N LEU A 261 -29.35 17.18 15.33
CA LEU A 261 -30.03 17.38 14.05
C LEU A 261 -29.05 17.83 12.97
N ARG A 262 -28.34 18.94 13.20
CA ARG A 262 -27.40 19.50 12.21
C ARG A 262 -26.23 18.55 11.93
N ILE A 263 -25.77 17.83 12.95
CA ILE A 263 -24.75 16.79 12.81
C ILE A 263 -25.24 15.68 11.88
N TYR A 264 -26.42 15.12 12.15
CA TYR A 264 -26.99 14.06 11.32
C TYR A 264 -27.18 14.51 9.85
N GLU A 265 -27.79 15.68 9.64
CA GLU A 265 -28.00 16.24 8.31
C GLU A 265 -26.68 16.46 7.57
N TRP A 266 -25.69 17.00 8.27
CA TRP A 266 -24.39 17.27 7.67
C TRP A 266 -23.72 15.96 7.24
N VAL A 267 -23.67 14.93 8.10
CA VAL A 267 -23.06 13.64 7.72
C VAL A 267 -23.82 13.01 6.56
N ARG A 268 -25.16 12.97 6.61
CA ARG A 268 -25.98 12.40 5.53
C ARG A 268 -25.73 13.10 4.19
N ASN A 269 -25.69 14.42 4.18
CA ASN A 269 -25.65 15.23 2.96
C ASN A 269 -24.24 15.45 2.40
N ASN A 270 -23.17 15.18 3.18
CA ASN A 270 -21.79 15.50 2.78
C ASN A 270 -20.88 14.27 2.65
N ILE A 271 -21.31 13.08 3.09
CA ILE A 271 -20.53 11.85 2.96
C ILE A 271 -21.08 10.97 1.85
N GLU A 272 -20.26 10.68 0.84
CA GLU A 272 -20.59 9.76 -0.23
C GLU A 272 -20.56 8.30 0.26
N PHE A 273 -21.57 7.51 -0.07
CA PHE A 273 -21.62 6.10 0.31
C PHE A 273 -20.73 5.24 -0.59
N VAL A 274 -19.98 4.33 0.03
CA VAL A 274 -19.16 3.31 -0.63
C VAL A 274 -19.61 1.93 -0.14
N PRO A 275 -20.05 1.00 -1.00
CA PRO A 275 -20.66 -0.26 -0.57
C PRO A 275 -19.62 -1.33 -0.19
N THR A 276 -18.80 -1.07 0.84
CA THR A 276 -17.91 -2.09 1.44
C THR A 276 -18.41 -2.55 2.80
N TRP A 277 -18.02 -3.75 3.22
CA TRP A 277 -18.38 -4.32 4.51
C TRP A 277 -17.24 -4.25 5.53
N GLY A 278 -17.55 -3.88 6.77
CA GLY A 278 -16.59 -3.76 7.88
C GLY A 278 -15.95 -2.38 8.03
N SER A 279 -15.24 -2.20 9.14
CA SER A 279 -14.53 -0.97 9.51
C SER A 279 -13.20 -0.86 8.75
N ILE A 280 -13.03 0.20 7.95
CA ILE A 280 -11.86 0.42 7.08
C ILE A 280 -11.17 1.75 7.41
N GLN A 281 -11.92 2.85 7.37
CA GLN A 281 -11.38 4.21 7.46
C GLN A 281 -11.49 4.80 8.88
N GLY A 282 -12.58 4.50 9.60
CA GLY A 282 -12.92 5.19 10.85
C GLY A 282 -13.37 6.65 10.64
N ALA A 283 -13.73 7.34 11.72
CA ALA A 283 -14.35 8.67 11.66
C ALA A 283 -13.48 9.75 11.02
N GLN A 284 -12.20 9.85 11.40
CA GLN A 284 -11.30 10.91 10.93
C GLN A 284 -11.12 10.85 9.41
N MET A 285 -10.73 9.69 8.88
CA MET A 285 -10.51 9.54 7.44
C MET A 285 -11.81 9.73 6.65
N THR A 286 -12.96 9.26 7.18
CA THR A 286 -14.28 9.51 6.57
C THR A 286 -14.62 11.00 6.49
N LEU A 287 -14.29 11.77 7.55
CA LEU A 287 -14.45 13.22 7.56
C LEU A 287 -13.62 13.86 6.45
N GLU A 288 -12.36 13.44 6.29
CA GLU A 288 -11.42 14.03 5.33
C GLU A 288 -11.72 13.66 3.87
N THR A 289 -11.99 12.38 3.60
CA THR A 289 -12.23 11.87 2.23
C THR A 289 -13.63 12.20 1.71
N ARG A 290 -14.54 12.58 2.62
CA ARG A 290 -15.97 12.80 2.36
C ARG A 290 -16.66 11.58 1.75
N GLN A 291 -16.19 10.38 2.10
CA GLN A 291 -16.80 9.12 1.68
C GLN A 291 -16.62 8.04 2.74
N GLY A 292 -17.56 7.10 2.83
CA GLY A 292 -17.49 5.99 3.76
C GLY A 292 -18.54 4.94 3.48
N ASN A 293 -18.30 3.74 3.97
CA ASN A 293 -19.33 2.71 4.03
C ASN A 293 -20.25 2.93 5.24
N ALA A 294 -21.14 1.96 5.51
CA ALA A 294 -22.07 2.05 6.63
C ALA A 294 -21.33 2.15 7.99
N PHE A 295 -20.27 1.36 8.20
CA PHE A 295 -19.47 1.37 9.44
C PHE A 295 -18.77 2.70 9.61
N ASP A 296 -18.00 3.12 8.60
CA ASP A 296 -17.22 4.35 8.60
C ASP A 296 -18.09 5.61 8.76
N THR A 297 -19.25 5.65 8.08
CA THR A 297 -20.20 6.77 8.18
C THR A 297 -20.89 6.79 9.56
N ALA A 298 -21.26 5.63 10.09
CA ALA A 298 -21.78 5.52 11.46
C ALA A 298 -20.73 5.95 12.49
N SER A 299 -19.46 5.57 12.31
CA SER A 299 -18.35 6.00 13.16
C SER A 299 -18.17 7.51 13.15
N LEU A 300 -18.24 8.15 11.99
CA LEU A 300 -18.19 9.61 11.90
C LEU A 300 -19.36 10.28 12.63
N LEU A 301 -20.59 9.78 12.43
CA LEU A 301 -21.76 10.31 13.12
C LEU A 301 -21.62 10.17 14.64
N ILE A 302 -21.21 9.00 15.13
CA ILE A 302 -20.98 8.76 16.56
C ILE A 302 -19.86 9.66 17.09
N ALA A 303 -18.77 9.88 16.34
CA ALA A 303 -17.67 10.73 16.79
C ALA A 303 -18.10 12.18 16.99
N LEU A 304 -18.86 12.73 16.03
CA LEU A 304 -19.39 14.09 16.13
C LEU A 304 -20.42 14.22 17.26
N LEU A 305 -21.30 13.22 17.43
CA LEU A 305 -22.30 13.21 18.50
C LEU A 305 -21.66 13.11 19.89
N ARG A 306 -20.72 12.18 20.09
CA ARG A 306 -20.03 12.02 21.37
C ARG A 306 -19.15 13.22 21.70
N ALA A 307 -18.48 13.82 20.71
CA ALA A 307 -17.77 15.08 20.88
C ALA A 307 -18.70 16.24 21.29
N ALA A 308 -19.97 16.19 20.89
CA ALA A 308 -21.03 17.11 21.31
C ALA A 308 -21.68 16.73 22.66
N GLY A 309 -21.20 15.68 23.35
CA GLY A 309 -21.74 15.21 24.63
C GLY A 309 -23.00 14.33 24.51
N VAL A 310 -23.35 13.89 23.29
CA VAL A 310 -24.51 13.03 23.04
C VAL A 310 -24.08 11.57 23.08
N LYS A 311 -24.71 10.77 23.94
CA LYS A 311 -24.48 9.32 23.99
C LYS A 311 -24.92 8.71 22.66
N ALA A 312 -24.03 7.99 22.00
CA ALA A 312 -24.31 7.39 20.70
C ALA A 312 -23.65 6.02 20.59
N ARG A 313 -24.29 5.09 19.89
CA ARG A 313 -23.84 3.69 19.75
C ARG A 313 -24.24 3.10 18.42
N TYR A 314 -23.59 2.03 18.02
CA TYR A 314 -23.89 1.32 16.79
C TYR A 314 -25.03 0.33 17.00
N VAL A 315 -25.82 0.11 15.95
CA VAL A 315 -26.78 -0.99 15.85
C VAL A 315 -26.54 -1.70 14.53
N MET A 316 -26.40 -3.02 14.57
CA MET A 316 -26.25 -3.86 13.40
C MET A 316 -27.49 -4.74 13.24
N GLY A 317 -27.91 -4.96 12.01
CA GLY A 317 -29.02 -5.85 11.70
C GLY A 317 -29.24 -6.00 10.21
N THR A 318 -30.43 -6.45 9.83
CA THR A 318 -30.83 -6.64 8.44
C THR A 318 -31.92 -5.64 8.08
N ILE A 319 -31.71 -4.91 6.99
CA ILE A 319 -32.64 -3.92 6.45
C ILE A 319 -33.31 -4.45 5.19
N GLU A 320 -34.50 -3.96 4.88
CA GLU A 320 -35.27 -4.31 3.69
C GLU A 320 -35.65 -3.04 2.93
N LEU A 321 -35.29 -2.99 1.64
CA LEU A 321 -35.47 -1.84 0.77
C LEU A 321 -36.15 -2.26 -0.54
N PRO A 322 -37.05 -1.45 -1.11
CA PRO A 322 -37.52 -1.64 -2.47
C PRO A 322 -36.35 -1.65 -3.46
N ILE A 323 -36.41 -2.53 -4.46
CA ILE A 323 -35.26 -2.77 -5.34
C ILE A 323 -34.82 -1.52 -6.12
N GLU A 324 -35.75 -0.66 -6.50
CA GLU A 324 -35.47 0.61 -7.19
C GLU A 324 -34.58 1.53 -6.35
N LYS A 325 -34.82 1.58 -5.03
CA LYS A 325 -34.00 2.37 -4.10
C LYS A 325 -32.60 1.80 -3.97
N VAL A 326 -32.46 0.47 -4.02
CA VAL A 326 -31.16 -0.23 -3.98
C VAL A 326 -30.38 0.02 -5.26
N MET A 327 -31.02 -0.08 -6.43
CA MET A 327 -30.39 0.20 -7.72
C MET A 327 -29.86 1.63 -7.81
N ASN A 328 -30.67 2.62 -7.40
CA ASN A 328 -30.22 4.01 -7.33
C ASN A 328 -29.07 4.19 -6.32
N TRP A 329 -29.16 3.58 -5.15
CA TRP A 329 -28.13 3.67 -4.10
C TRP A 329 -26.81 3.03 -4.53
N ALA A 330 -26.86 1.95 -5.31
CA ALA A 330 -25.71 1.21 -5.84
C ALA A 330 -24.92 1.97 -6.91
N GLY A 331 -25.52 2.94 -7.60
CA GLY A 331 -24.89 3.58 -8.77
C GLY A 331 -25.77 3.62 -10.02
N ASP A 332 -27.09 3.72 -9.86
CA ASP A 332 -28.07 3.76 -10.95
C ASP A 332 -28.08 2.54 -11.88
N PHE A 333 -27.97 1.35 -11.28
CA PHE A 333 -28.02 0.11 -12.04
C PHE A 333 -29.39 -0.10 -12.71
N THR A 334 -29.37 -0.61 -13.94
CA THR A 334 -30.59 -0.97 -14.69
C THR A 334 -31.06 -2.40 -14.45
N ASP A 335 -30.19 -3.25 -13.91
CA ASP A 335 -30.46 -4.64 -13.57
C ASP A 335 -30.37 -4.87 -12.05
N PRO A 336 -31.44 -5.38 -11.40
CA PRO A 336 -31.47 -5.70 -9.98
C PRO A 336 -30.32 -6.60 -9.51
N MET A 337 -29.98 -7.64 -10.27
CA MET A 337 -28.96 -8.59 -9.86
C MET A 337 -27.57 -7.97 -9.89
N SER A 338 -27.27 -7.15 -10.88
CA SER A 338 -26.03 -6.40 -11.01
C SER A 338 -25.83 -5.43 -9.84
N ALA A 339 -26.90 -4.77 -9.38
CA ALA A 339 -26.85 -3.94 -8.17
C ALA A 339 -26.51 -4.76 -6.91
N LEU A 340 -27.17 -5.91 -6.73
CA LEU A 340 -26.91 -6.80 -5.59
C LEU A 340 -25.50 -7.41 -5.65
N ASP A 341 -25.01 -7.72 -6.85
CA ASP A 341 -23.68 -8.25 -7.09
C ASP A 341 -22.62 -7.18 -6.84
N PHE A 342 -22.90 -5.91 -7.13
CA PHE A 342 -22.04 -4.79 -6.78
C PHE A 342 -21.89 -4.64 -5.25
N PHE A 343 -23.00 -4.65 -4.50
CA PHE A 343 -22.94 -4.69 -3.02
C PHE A 343 -22.20 -5.93 -2.50
N SER A 344 -22.50 -7.11 -3.06
CA SER A 344 -21.82 -8.36 -2.70
C SER A 344 -20.33 -8.31 -3.00
N SER A 345 -19.88 -7.60 -4.05
CA SER A 345 -18.47 -7.45 -4.38
C SER A 345 -17.67 -6.69 -3.31
N GLY A 346 -18.32 -5.79 -2.58
CA GLY A 346 -17.75 -5.14 -1.40
C GLY A 346 -17.88 -5.95 -0.10
N GLY A 347 -18.38 -7.19 -0.19
CA GLY A 347 -18.51 -8.11 0.95
C GLY A 347 -19.82 -7.99 1.72
N ILE A 348 -20.74 -7.11 1.30
CA ILE A 348 -22.02 -6.88 1.99
C ILE A 348 -22.93 -8.08 1.74
N PRO A 349 -23.42 -8.78 2.79
CA PRO A 349 -24.40 -9.85 2.62
C PRO A 349 -25.72 -9.31 2.08
N THR A 350 -26.16 -9.81 0.93
CA THR A 350 -27.39 -9.35 0.25
C THR A 350 -28.25 -10.52 -0.21
N LYS A 351 -29.57 -10.29 -0.29
CA LYS A 351 -30.55 -11.24 -0.85
C LYS A 351 -31.69 -10.50 -1.53
N GLY A 352 -31.95 -10.82 -2.79
CA GLY A 352 -33.14 -10.34 -3.51
C GLY A 352 -34.40 -11.06 -3.04
N LEU A 353 -35.50 -10.32 -2.90
CA LEU A 353 -36.84 -10.85 -2.62
C LEU A 353 -37.64 -10.88 -3.91
N VAL A 354 -38.12 -12.06 -4.28
CA VAL A 354 -38.83 -12.29 -5.54
C VAL A 354 -40.34 -12.32 -5.30
N ASP A 355 -41.06 -11.54 -6.09
CA ASP A 355 -42.52 -11.59 -6.18
C ASP A 355 -42.94 -11.51 -7.66
N GLY A 356 -43.92 -12.31 -8.07
CA GLY A 356 -44.34 -12.39 -9.47
C GLY A 356 -43.23 -12.68 -10.48
N GLY A 357 -42.17 -13.40 -10.07
CA GLY A 357 -41.01 -13.72 -10.92
C GLY A 357 -40.01 -12.57 -11.12
N ARG A 358 -40.13 -11.46 -10.40
CA ARG A 358 -39.21 -10.31 -10.44
C ARG A 358 -38.68 -10.01 -9.04
N ILE A 359 -37.47 -9.47 -8.96
CA ILE A 359 -36.94 -8.97 -7.67
C ILE A 359 -37.64 -7.64 -7.37
N VAL A 360 -38.37 -7.56 -6.27
CA VAL A 360 -39.13 -6.36 -5.87
C VAL A 360 -38.50 -5.60 -4.71
N ALA A 361 -37.71 -6.29 -3.90
CA ALA A 361 -37.01 -5.74 -2.76
C ALA A 361 -35.70 -6.49 -2.53
N ALA A 362 -34.83 -5.95 -1.68
CA ALA A 362 -33.64 -6.65 -1.23
C ALA A 362 -33.46 -6.52 0.28
N ARG A 363 -32.93 -7.58 0.87
CA ARG A 363 -32.41 -7.58 2.24
C ARG A 363 -30.91 -7.49 2.23
N MET A 364 -30.35 -6.73 3.17
CA MET A 364 -28.91 -6.65 3.35
C MET A 364 -28.55 -6.42 4.82
N GLU A 365 -27.40 -6.95 5.23
CA GLU A 365 -26.84 -6.58 6.53
C GLU A 365 -26.37 -5.13 6.49
N HIS A 366 -26.57 -4.43 7.59
CA HIS A 366 -26.31 -3.01 7.68
C HIS A 366 -26.01 -2.57 9.12
N VAL A 367 -25.32 -1.44 9.27
CA VAL A 367 -25.06 -0.80 10.55
C VAL A 367 -25.55 0.64 10.51
N TRP A 368 -26.24 1.05 11.58
CA TRP A 368 -26.72 2.41 11.78
C TRP A 368 -26.43 2.86 13.22
N VAL A 369 -26.85 4.07 13.58
CA VAL A 369 -26.58 4.69 14.88
C VAL A 369 -27.84 4.77 15.71
N GLU A 370 -27.73 4.53 17.01
CA GLU A 370 -28.68 5.01 18.02
C GLU A 370 -28.04 6.14 18.80
N ALA A 371 -28.75 7.26 18.94
CA ALA A 371 -28.32 8.42 19.72
C ALA A 371 -29.33 8.76 20.81
N TYR A 372 -28.87 9.07 22.02
CA TYR A 372 -29.72 9.41 23.16
C TYR A 372 -30.02 10.91 23.16
N ILE A 373 -31.17 11.27 22.62
CA ILE A 373 -31.53 12.64 22.24
C ILE A 373 -32.64 13.15 23.13
N ASP A 374 -32.65 14.46 23.37
CA ASP A 374 -33.76 15.21 23.95
C ASP A 374 -34.86 15.22 22.89
N TYR A 375 -35.76 14.25 22.94
CA TYR A 375 -36.75 14.04 21.89
C TYR A 375 -38.10 14.64 22.26
N PHE A 376 -38.45 14.71 23.53
CA PHE A 376 -39.72 15.29 23.98
C PHE A 376 -39.51 16.60 24.74
N PRO A 377 -40.11 17.73 24.29
CA PRO A 377 -40.95 17.93 23.11
C PRO A 377 -40.15 18.33 21.84
N SER A 378 -38.83 18.51 21.97
CA SER A 378 -38.02 19.24 20.98
C SER A 378 -37.71 18.44 19.70
N ARG A 379 -37.90 17.11 19.73
CA ARG A 379 -37.56 16.17 18.66
C ARG A 379 -36.12 16.31 18.17
N GLY A 380 -35.19 16.63 19.08
CA GLY A 380 -33.78 16.85 18.79
C GLY A 380 -33.44 18.24 18.21
N ALA A 381 -34.41 19.14 18.04
CA ALA A 381 -34.15 20.51 17.57
C ALA A 381 -33.39 21.34 18.63
N LYS A 382 -33.58 21.03 19.91
CA LYS A 382 -32.80 21.58 21.03
C LYS A 382 -32.35 20.43 21.91
N HIS A 383 -31.05 20.25 22.08
CA HIS A 383 -30.53 19.19 22.93
C HIS A 383 -29.98 19.77 24.22
N LYS A 384 -30.54 19.35 25.37
CA LYS A 384 -30.00 19.64 26.70
C LYS A 384 -29.56 18.35 27.40
N GLU A 385 -30.51 17.46 27.62
CA GLU A 385 -30.31 16.15 28.23
C GLU A 385 -31.13 15.13 27.46
N GLY A 386 -30.51 14.00 27.10
CA GLY A 386 -31.21 12.97 26.35
C GLY A 386 -32.33 12.30 27.14
N ASP A 387 -33.43 11.96 26.47
CA ASP A 387 -34.54 11.20 27.05
C ASP A 387 -34.87 9.92 26.26
N THR A 388 -34.48 9.86 24.98
CA THR A 388 -34.92 8.80 24.06
C THR A 388 -33.79 8.36 23.13
N TRP A 389 -33.63 7.05 22.94
CA TRP A 389 -32.77 6.49 21.90
C TRP A 389 -33.43 6.59 20.53
N ILE A 390 -32.82 7.35 19.62
CA ILE A 390 -33.30 7.58 18.26
C ILE A 390 -32.38 6.89 17.27
N SER A 391 -32.97 6.08 16.38
CA SER A 391 -32.24 5.45 15.27
C SER A 391 -32.00 6.46 14.15
N LEU A 392 -30.75 6.55 13.71
CA LEU A 392 -30.25 7.46 12.69
C LEU A 392 -29.35 6.68 11.73
N ASP A 393 -29.63 6.74 10.44
CA ASP A 393 -28.76 6.19 9.40
C ASP A 393 -28.39 7.28 8.38
N PRO A 394 -27.15 7.80 8.46
CA PRO A 394 -26.66 8.78 7.50
C PRO A 394 -26.10 8.15 6.22
N SER A 395 -25.96 6.83 6.14
CA SER A 395 -25.31 6.13 5.02
C SER A 395 -26.29 5.84 3.88
N PHE A 396 -27.55 5.52 4.18
CA PHE A 396 -28.59 5.41 3.16
C PHE A 396 -28.94 6.78 2.58
N LYS A 397 -28.89 6.86 1.25
CA LYS A 397 -29.28 8.05 0.48
C LYS A 397 -29.66 7.69 -0.94
N GLN A 398 -30.37 8.61 -1.58
CA GLN A 398 -30.66 8.54 -3.00
C GLN A 398 -29.83 9.59 -3.73
N TYR A 399 -29.54 9.31 -4.99
CA TYR A 399 -28.69 10.11 -5.83
C TYR A 399 -29.43 10.57 -7.08
N THR A 400 -29.11 11.77 -7.53
CA THR A 400 -29.40 12.21 -8.89
C THR A 400 -28.17 11.94 -9.74
N TYR A 401 -28.36 11.18 -10.81
CA TYR A 401 -27.35 10.91 -11.82
C TYR A 401 -27.64 11.75 -13.06
N SER A 402 -26.60 12.35 -13.65
CA SER A 402 -26.70 13.04 -14.92
C SER A 402 -25.56 12.63 -15.82
N ASP A 403 -25.86 12.39 -17.10
CA ASP A 403 -24.86 12.06 -18.08
C ASP A 403 -23.89 13.22 -18.33
N GLY A 404 -22.69 12.87 -18.76
CA GLY A 404 -21.71 13.84 -19.24
C GLY A 404 -22.01 14.30 -20.66
N ILE A 405 -21.32 15.36 -21.09
CA ILE A 405 -21.32 15.76 -22.49
C ILE A 405 -20.70 14.65 -23.34
N ASP A 406 -21.39 14.24 -24.40
CA ASP A 406 -20.89 13.24 -25.35
C ASP A 406 -19.81 13.83 -26.27
N ILE A 407 -18.59 13.93 -25.73
CA ILE A 407 -17.40 14.39 -26.45
C ILE A 407 -17.04 13.42 -27.59
N ARG A 408 -17.30 12.12 -27.43
CA ARG A 408 -16.92 11.09 -28.40
C ARG A 408 -17.62 11.31 -29.74
N SER A 409 -18.91 11.61 -29.70
CA SER A 409 -19.68 11.91 -30.91
C SER A 409 -19.40 13.32 -31.42
N ALA A 410 -19.21 14.29 -30.53
CA ALA A 410 -19.03 15.69 -30.91
C ALA A 410 -17.66 16.01 -31.52
N VAL A 411 -16.60 15.39 -30.99
CA VAL A 411 -15.21 15.59 -31.43
C VAL A 411 -14.59 14.21 -31.67
N PRO A 412 -14.80 13.59 -32.83
CA PRO A 412 -14.29 12.25 -33.08
C PRO A 412 -12.75 12.22 -33.13
N PHE A 413 -12.18 11.15 -32.58
CA PHE A 413 -10.77 10.79 -32.71
C PHE A 413 -10.63 9.66 -33.72
N ASP A 414 -9.86 9.90 -34.78
CA ASP A 414 -9.58 8.90 -35.81
C ASP A 414 -8.50 7.94 -35.33
N ALA A 415 -8.91 6.96 -34.52
CA ALA A 415 -8.03 5.97 -33.94
C ALA A 415 -7.33 5.10 -35.00
N GLN A 416 -7.98 4.86 -36.14
CA GLN A 416 -7.41 4.00 -37.19
C GLN A 416 -6.23 4.70 -37.86
N THR A 417 -6.43 5.95 -38.31
CA THR A 417 -5.34 6.74 -38.90
C THR A 417 -4.19 6.92 -37.91
N PHE A 418 -4.49 7.15 -36.63
CA PHE A 418 -3.46 7.25 -35.59
C PHE A 418 -2.66 5.95 -35.44
N LEU A 419 -3.32 4.79 -35.38
CA LEU A 419 -2.66 3.49 -35.30
C LEU A 419 -1.80 3.22 -36.54
N ASP A 420 -2.30 3.52 -37.73
CA ASP A 420 -1.56 3.34 -38.99
C ASP A 420 -0.28 4.20 -39.00
N GLN A 421 -0.35 5.44 -38.51
CA GLN A 421 0.81 6.34 -38.41
C GLN A 421 1.84 5.86 -37.37
N VAL A 422 1.38 5.34 -36.22
CA VAL A 422 2.26 4.76 -35.20
C VAL A 422 2.92 3.48 -35.72
N GLN A 423 2.18 2.60 -36.39
CA GLN A 423 2.72 1.38 -36.99
C GLN A 423 3.73 1.68 -38.10
N ALA A 424 3.51 2.73 -38.90
CA ALA A 424 4.43 3.14 -39.94
C ALA A 424 5.81 3.61 -39.42
N THR A 425 5.88 4.06 -38.16
CA THR A 425 7.12 4.53 -37.54
C THR A 425 7.77 3.47 -36.63
N ALA A 426 6.99 2.52 -36.11
CA ALA A 426 7.47 1.47 -35.22
C ALA A 426 8.03 0.24 -35.97
N THR A 427 9.01 -0.42 -35.36
CA THR A 427 9.42 -1.78 -35.71
C THR A 427 8.66 -2.76 -34.82
N ILE A 428 7.85 -3.64 -35.42
CA ILE A 428 7.01 -4.60 -34.71
C ILE A 428 7.47 -6.01 -35.03
N ASP A 429 7.78 -6.80 -34.01
CA ASP A 429 8.05 -8.24 -34.11
C ASP A 429 6.89 -9.00 -33.46
N GLU A 430 5.96 -9.47 -34.31
CA GLU A 430 4.78 -10.23 -33.85
C GLU A 430 5.13 -11.61 -33.30
N ALA A 431 6.25 -12.21 -33.73
CA ALA A 431 6.67 -13.54 -33.30
C ALA A 431 7.26 -13.52 -31.88
N GLN A 432 7.97 -12.44 -31.53
CA GLN A 432 8.55 -12.24 -30.20
C GLN A 432 7.70 -11.34 -29.29
N GLY A 433 6.63 -10.73 -29.82
CA GLY A 433 5.65 -9.97 -29.05
C GLY A 433 6.17 -8.63 -28.53
N TYR A 434 7.07 -7.96 -29.27
CA TYR A 434 7.58 -6.64 -28.90
C TYR A 434 7.49 -5.62 -30.04
N ALA A 435 7.46 -4.34 -29.67
CA ALA A 435 7.58 -3.21 -30.58
C ALA A 435 8.65 -2.24 -30.08
N THR A 436 9.44 -1.68 -30.99
CA THR A 436 10.50 -0.70 -30.70
C THR A 436 10.49 0.43 -31.72
N GLY A 437 10.99 1.62 -31.35
CA GLY A 437 11.06 2.76 -32.27
C GLY A 437 9.73 3.49 -32.50
N VAL A 438 8.78 3.38 -31.57
CA VAL A 438 7.54 4.18 -31.59
C VAL A 438 7.89 5.67 -31.51
N ASP A 439 7.42 6.47 -32.46
CA ASP A 439 7.63 7.92 -32.47
C ASP A 439 6.84 8.60 -31.34
N ALA A 440 7.52 8.86 -30.21
CA ALA A 440 6.93 9.49 -29.05
C ALA A 440 6.49 10.95 -29.31
N LEU A 441 7.10 11.64 -30.27
CA LEU A 441 6.75 13.01 -30.61
C LEU A 441 5.44 13.06 -31.41
N LEU A 442 5.29 12.18 -32.39
CA LEU A 442 4.04 12.00 -33.14
C LEU A 442 2.87 11.69 -32.21
N VAL A 443 3.08 10.76 -31.27
CA VAL A 443 2.08 10.42 -30.25
C VAL A 443 1.73 11.66 -29.43
N GLN A 444 2.73 12.38 -28.92
CA GLN A 444 2.50 13.59 -28.13
C GLN A 444 1.72 14.67 -28.91
N GLN A 445 2.12 14.95 -30.16
CA GLN A 445 1.51 16.01 -30.98
C GLN A 445 0.06 15.67 -31.34
N THR A 446 -0.20 14.46 -31.86
CA THR A 446 -1.55 14.02 -32.23
C THR A 446 -2.51 14.12 -31.04
N LEU A 447 -2.00 13.75 -29.87
CA LEU A 447 -2.74 13.81 -28.63
C LEU A 447 -2.99 15.27 -28.19
N GLN A 448 -1.98 16.14 -28.24
CA GLN A 448 -2.13 17.58 -27.93
C GLN A 448 -3.10 18.30 -28.89
N ASP A 449 -3.12 17.92 -30.17
CA ASP A 449 -4.04 18.49 -31.15
C ASP A 449 -5.49 18.07 -30.86
N TYR A 450 -5.70 16.78 -30.56
CA TYR A 450 -7.02 16.31 -30.14
C TYR A 450 -7.46 16.98 -28.84
N GLN A 451 -6.54 17.15 -27.89
CA GLN A 451 -6.75 17.86 -26.64
C GLN A 451 -7.28 19.28 -26.88
N THR A 452 -6.63 20.00 -27.80
CA THR A 452 -7.00 21.37 -28.17
C THR A 452 -8.39 21.41 -28.81
N ARG A 453 -8.70 20.48 -29.73
CA ARG A 453 -10.03 20.38 -30.36
C ARG A 453 -11.15 20.16 -29.34
N VAL A 454 -10.94 19.27 -28.36
CA VAL A 454 -11.90 19.03 -27.28
C VAL A 454 -12.05 20.27 -26.40
N GLN A 455 -10.94 20.93 -26.06
CA GLN A 455 -10.97 22.16 -25.27
C GLN A 455 -11.77 23.27 -25.97
N ASP A 456 -11.52 23.50 -27.25
CA ASP A 456 -12.18 24.53 -28.05
C ASP A 456 -13.68 24.24 -28.16
N TYR A 457 -14.07 22.99 -28.41
CA TYR A 457 -15.48 22.58 -28.45
C TYR A 457 -16.19 22.87 -27.12
N ILE A 458 -15.61 22.47 -25.98
CA ILE A 458 -16.20 22.72 -24.66
C ILE A 458 -16.32 24.24 -24.41
N GLN A 459 -15.28 25.02 -24.72
CA GLN A 459 -15.31 26.47 -24.49
C GLN A 459 -16.33 27.21 -25.36
N GLN A 460 -16.51 26.77 -26.61
CA GLN A 460 -17.44 27.40 -27.55
C GLN A 460 -18.89 27.00 -27.29
N THR A 461 -19.14 25.71 -27.05
CA THR A 461 -20.51 25.17 -26.92
C THR A 461 -21.00 25.18 -25.47
N TYR A 462 -20.11 25.03 -24.49
CA TYR A 462 -20.45 24.95 -23.07
C TYR A 462 -19.51 25.81 -22.19
N PRO A 463 -19.51 27.15 -22.38
CA PRO A 463 -18.53 28.05 -21.73
C PRO A 463 -18.54 28.02 -20.19
N ASP A 464 -19.66 27.62 -19.60
CA ASP A 464 -19.84 27.52 -18.13
C ASP A 464 -19.78 26.07 -17.60
N ALA A 465 -19.45 25.08 -18.44
CA ALA A 465 -19.37 23.68 -18.03
C ALA A 465 -18.35 23.45 -16.91
N THR A 466 -18.75 22.65 -15.93
CA THR A 466 -17.87 22.15 -14.87
C THR A 466 -17.30 20.78 -15.23
N VAL A 467 -16.31 20.31 -14.48
CA VAL A 467 -15.81 18.91 -14.57
C VAL A 467 -16.95 17.90 -14.47
N GLY A 468 -17.93 18.17 -13.61
CA GLY A 468 -19.11 17.31 -13.46
C GLY A 468 -20.03 17.34 -14.68
N ASP A 469 -20.12 18.44 -15.40
CA ASP A 469 -20.96 18.51 -16.61
C ASP A 469 -20.35 17.73 -17.77
N VAL A 470 -19.02 17.76 -17.89
CA VAL A 470 -18.34 17.01 -18.96
C VAL A 470 -18.30 15.51 -18.64
N LEU A 471 -18.05 15.12 -17.39
CA LEU A 471 -17.92 13.71 -16.98
C LEU A 471 -19.22 13.05 -16.49
N GLY A 472 -20.30 13.83 -16.36
CA GLY A 472 -21.51 13.42 -15.65
C GLY A 472 -21.42 13.64 -14.13
N ARG A 473 -22.58 13.67 -13.48
CA ARG A 473 -22.71 13.99 -12.06
C ARG A 473 -23.36 12.84 -11.29
N LYS A 474 -22.93 12.70 -10.04
CA LYS A 474 -23.56 11.88 -9.01
C LYS A 474 -23.71 12.78 -7.80
N GLU A 475 -24.93 13.22 -7.51
CA GLU A 475 -25.22 14.19 -6.47
C GLU A 475 -26.14 13.57 -5.42
N ILE A 476 -25.81 13.74 -4.13
CA ILE A 476 -26.67 13.29 -3.04
C ILE A 476 -27.94 14.14 -3.07
N VAL A 477 -29.10 13.49 -3.10
CA VAL A 477 -30.39 14.18 -2.88
C VAL A 477 -30.40 14.65 -1.42
N ARG A 478 -30.14 15.96 -1.24
CA ARG A 478 -30.03 16.60 0.07
C ARG A 478 -31.37 16.52 0.80
N GLN A 479 -31.31 16.22 2.08
CA GLN A 479 -32.48 16.25 2.97
C GLN A 479 -32.16 17.11 4.18
N GLU A 480 -33.05 18.06 4.44
CA GLU A 480 -33.02 18.92 5.61
C GLU A 480 -34.36 18.76 6.31
N PHE A 481 -34.31 18.66 7.63
CA PHE A 481 -35.44 18.36 8.48
C PHE A 481 -35.60 19.46 9.53
N PRO A 482 -36.83 19.89 9.83
CA PRO A 482 -37.05 20.80 10.96
C PRO A 482 -36.76 20.14 12.32
N PHE A 483 -36.76 18.80 12.37
CA PHE A 483 -36.51 17.97 13.56
C PHE A 483 -36.15 16.53 13.15
N LEU A 484 -35.66 15.71 14.08
CA LEU A 484 -35.34 14.30 13.81
C LEU A 484 -36.62 13.46 13.74
N LEU A 485 -36.77 12.69 12.66
CA LEU A 485 -37.98 11.91 12.37
C LEU A 485 -38.25 10.74 13.33
N GLY A 486 -37.25 10.31 14.11
CA GLY A 486 -37.41 9.22 15.09
C GLY A 486 -37.45 7.82 14.48
N THR A 487 -37.38 7.68 13.15
CA THR A 487 -37.50 6.42 12.41
C THR A 487 -36.47 6.34 11.27
N LEU A 488 -36.13 5.12 10.87
CA LEU A 488 -35.26 4.87 9.72
C LEU A 488 -36.04 5.00 8.40
N PRO A 489 -35.39 5.36 7.29
CA PRO A 489 -36.03 5.56 5.99
C PRO A 489 -36.42 4.26 5.27
N TYR A 490 -36.31 3.12 5.95
CA TYR A 490 -36.57 1.77 5.42
C TYR A 490 -37.07 0.85 6.53
N ARG A 491 -37.52 -0.34 6.14
CA ARG A 491 -37.95 -1.36 7.10
C ARG A 491 -36.73 -2.06 7.70
N THR A 492 -36.66 -2.12 9.02
CA THR A 492 -35.72 -2.99 9.73
C THR A 492 -36.31 -4.40 9.78
N ALA A 493 -35.79 -5.32 8.97
CA ALA A 493 -36.22 -6.72 8.98
C ALA A 493 -35.77 -7.42 10.27
N VAL A 494 -34.55 -7.11 10.73
CA VAL A 494 -33.98 -7.60 12.00
C VAL A 494 -33.20 -6.49 12.66
N LYS A 495 -33.51 -6.18 13.92
CA LYS A 495 -32.62 -5.41 14.79
C LYS A 495 -31.74 -6.41 15.54
N GLY A 496 -30.48 -6.52 15.13
CA GLY A 496 -29.51 -7.46 15.67
C GLY A 496 -28.89 -6.94 16.97
N ALA A 497 -27.58 -6.73 16.94
CA ALA A 497 -26.80 -6.35 18.11
C ALA A 497 -26.56 -4.84 18.21
N THR A 498 -26.31 -4.37 19.44
CA THR A 498 -26.01 -2.97 19.77
C THR A 498 -24.70 -2.91 20.53
N PHE A 499 -23.84 -1.94 20.20
CA PHE A 499 -22.49 -1.87 20.77
C PHE A 499 -21.91 -0.45 20.77
N ALA A 500 -21.12 -0.12 21.79
CA ALA A 500 -20.45 1.18 21.90
C ALA A 500 -19.18 1.28 21.04
N ALA A 501 -18.54 0.14 20.73
CA ALA A 501 -17.33 0.03 19.93
C ALA A 501 -17.44 -1.12 18.93
N ILE A 502 -16.95 -0.93 17.70
CA ILE A 502 -17.01 -1.98 16.67
C ILE A 502 -16.19 -3.20 17.13
N PRO A 503 -16.78 -4.41 17.14
CA PRO A 503 -16.04 -5.62 17.46
C PRO A 503 -14.89 -5.88 16.50
N ASP A 504 -13.82 -6.47 17.03
CA ASP A 504 -12.62 -6.80 16.28
C ASP A 504 -12.87 -7.70 15.05
N ALA A 505 -13.92 -8.53 15.08
CA ALA A 505 -14.33 -9.38 13.96
C ALA A 505 -14.82 -8.59 12.72
N TYR A 506 -15.21 -7.33 12.89
CA TYR A 506 -15.66 -6.46 11.80
C TYR A 506 -14.60 -5.48 11.33
N ARG A 507 -13.38 -5.55 11.86
CA ARG A 507 -12.28 -4.67 11.46
C ARG A 507 -11.47 -5.29 10.35
N HIS A 508 -11.21 -4.50 9.31
CA HIS A 508 -10.12 -4.80 8.40
C HIS A 508 -8.79 -4.62 9.12
N LYS A 509 -7.82 -5.48 8.83
CA LYS A 509 -6.50 -5.46 9.48
C LYS A 509 -5.37 -5.62 8.49
N LEU A 510 -4.21 -5.11 8.88
CA LEU A 510 -2.96 -5.31 8.18
C LEU A 510 -1.93 -5.88 9.16
N THR A 511 -1.35 -7.02 8.78
CA THR A 511 -0.22 -7.63 9.49
C THR A 511 1.06 -7.38 8.72
N PHE A 512 2.03 -6.76 9.38
CA PHE A 512 3.40 -6.64 8.93
C PHE A 512 4.22 -7.77 9.53
N HIS A 513 4.87 -8.58 8.70
CA HIS A 513 5.74 -9.66 9.13
C HIS A 513 7.09 -9.56 8.43
N VAL A 514 8.19 -9.38 9.16
CA VAL A 514 9.55 -9.38 8.62
C VAL A 514 10.35 -10.47 9.29
N GLU A 515 10.88 -11.39 8.48
CA GLU A 515 11.75 -12.46 8.93
C GLU A 515 13.02 -12.52 8.09
N ASN A 516 14.07 -13.12 8.65
CA ASN A 516 15.30 -13.37 7.91
C ASN A 516 15.08 -14.56 6.97
N GLU A 517 15.56 -14.47 5.73
CA GLU A 517 15.56 -15.63 4.84
C GLU A 517 16.45 -16.73 5.44
N VAL A 518 15.87 -17.90 5.71
CA VAL A 518 16.64 -19.06 6.20
C VAL A 518 17.21 -19.80 5.00
N THR A 519 18.49 -19.60 4.69
CA THR A 519 19.17 -20.38 3.64
C THR A 519 19.42 -21.81 4.12
N PRO A 520 19.09 -22.85 3.32
CA PRO A 520 19.47 -24.22 3.61
C PRO A 520 21.00 -24.34 3.76
N GLY A 521 21.46 -24.70 4.96
CA GLY A 521 22.90 -24.77 5.27
C GLY A 521 23.48 -23.56 6.02
N SER A 522 22.64 -22.63 6.50
CA SER A 522 23.06 -21.77 7.61
C SER A 522 23.45 -22.67 8.79
N PHE A 523 24.55 -22.35 9.47
CA PHE A 523 24.99 -23.09 10.65
C PHE A 523 23.96 -22.91 11.78
N VAL A 524 22.92 -23.74 11.78
CA VAL A 524 22.10 -23.98 12.96
C VAL A 524 22.81 -25.11 13.70
N ASP A 525 23.46 -24.77 14.81
CA ASP A 525 23.90 -25.78 15.78
C ASP A 525 22.67 -26.63 16.14
N PRO A 526 22.64 -27.94 15.83
CA PRO A 526 21.49 -28.80 16.08
C PRO A 526 21.23 -29.01 17.58
N THR A 527 22.12 -28.53 18.45
CA THR A 527 21.97 -28.53 19.91
C THR A 527 21.51 -27.18 20.49
N ALA A 528 21.43 -26.13 19.67
CA ALA A 528 20.92 -24.84 20.10
C ALA A 528 19.40 -24.93 20.37
N PRO A 529 18.89 -24.27 21.43
CA PRO A 529 17.45 -24.14 21.63
C PRO A 529 16.80 -23.56 20.38
N ALA A 530 15.58 -23.99 20.06
CA ALA A 530 14.80 -23.38 18.98
C ALA A 530 14.84 -21.85 19.17
N PRO A 531 15.33 -21.08 18.16
CA PRO A 531 15.46 -19.65 18.33
C PRO A 531 14.08 -19.08 18.69
N ALA A 532 14.03 -18.24 19.73
CA ALA A 532 12.83 -17.46 20.00
C ALA A 532 12.44 -16.73 18.71
N ASP A 533 11.14 -16.71 18.39
CA ASP A 533 10.65 -15.96 17.23
C ASP A 533 11.01 -14.49 17.40
N THR A 534 12.07 -14.09 16.69
CA THR A 534 12.62 -12.73 16.67
C THR A 534 12.15 -11.98 15.43
N SER A 535 11.21 -12.56 14.66
CA SER A 535 10.61 -11.88 13.54
C SER A 535 9.83 -10.66 14.01
N LEU A 536 9.84 -9.60 13.19
CA LEU A 536 8.97 -8.46 13.42
C LEU A 536 7.57 -8.88 13.02
N ARG A 537 6.62 -8.95 13.95
CA ARG A 537 5.21 -9.21 13.64
C ARG A 537 4.30 -8.22 14.35
N LEU A 538 3.62 -7.37 13.58
CA LEU A 538 2.66 -6.38 14.09
C LEU A 538 1.36 -6.46 13.31
N THR A 539 0.24 -6.63 14.02
CA THR A 539 -1.11 -6.58 13.44
C THR A 539 -1.82 -5.34 13.96
N MET A 540 -2.34 -4.50 13.05
CA MET A 540 -3.14 -3.32 13.39
C MET A 540 -4.41 -3.31 12.54
N SER A 541 -5.46 -2.66 13.06
CA SER A 541 -6.66 -2.41 12.25
C SER A 541 -6.43 -1.26 11.26
N LEU A 542 -7.09 -1.30 10.11
CA LEU A 542 -6.93 -0.25 9.10
C LEU A 542 -7.31 1.15 9.61
N PRO A 543 -8.33 1.35 10.47
CA PRO A 543 -8.60 2.66 11.07
C PRO A 543 -7.44 3.21 11.91
N GLU A 544 -6.63 2.35 12.55
CA GLU A 544 -5.44 2.81 13.30
C GLU A 544 -4.30 3.27 12.38
N LEU A 545 -4.30 2.81 11.12
CA LEU A 545 -3.31 3.12 10.10
C LEU A 545 -3.77 4.20 9.10
N ALA A 546 -5.07 4.54 9.11
CA ALA A 546 -5.67 5.44 8.13
C ALA A 546 -4.97 6.81 8.13
N GLY A 547 -4.49 7.23 6.96
CA GLY A 547 -3.81 8.51 6.76
C GLY A 547 -2.36 8.58 7.27
N LYS A 548 -1.87 7.57 7.98
CA LYS A 548 -0.55 7.59 8.63
C LYS A 548 0.57 7.19 7.67
N LYS A 549 1.75 7.82 7.83
CA LYS A 549 2.96 7.43 7.10
C LYS A 549 3.55 6.18 7.71
N ILE A 550 3.75 5.15 6.90
CA ILE A 550 4.34 3.89 7.33
C ILE A 550 5.66 3.69 6.60
N THR A 551 6.74 3.45 7.36
CA THR A 551 8.06 3.19 6.77
C THR A 551 8.69 1.94 7.39
N LEU A 552 9.37 1.17 6.54
CA LEU A 552 10.20 0.04 6.96
C LEU A 552 11.64 0.38 6.58
N SER A 553 12.49 0.49 7.59
CA SER A 553 13.90 0.84 7.41
C SER A 553 14.77 0.03 8.35
N TYR A 554 16.08 0.29 8.34
CA TYR A 554 17.02 -0.44 9.18
C TYR A 554 17.85 0.52 10.01
N SER A 555 18.14 0.12 11.24
CA SER A 555 19.12 0.73 12.14
C SER A 555 20.26 -0.25 12.43
N PRO A 556 21.43 0.22 12.88
CA PRO A 556 22.49 -0.67 13.36
C PRO A 556 21.96 -1.63 14.44
N ALA A 557 22.34 -2.90 14.36
CA ALA A 557 21.84 -3.88 15.31
C ALA A 557 22.40 -3.63 16.73
N THR A 558 23.67 -3.24 16.82
CA THR A 558 24.38 -2.88 18.06
C THR A 558 25.17 -1.57 17.93
N ALA A 559 25.67 -1.04 19.06
CA ALA A 559 26.57 0.12 19.07
C ALA A 559 27.91 -0.16 18.36
N GLN A 560 28.35 -1.42 18.30
CA GLN A 560 29.53 -1.82 17.53
C GLN A 560 29.27 -1.73 16.03
N ASP A 561 28.07 -2.08 15.57
CA ASP A 561 27.66 -1.91 14.16
C ASP A 561 27.60 -0.43 13.78
N GLU A 562 27.09 0.41 14.68
CA GLU A 562 27.04 1.86 14.53
C GLU A 562 28.45 2.47 14.42
N ALA A 563 29.38 2.06 15.30
CA ALA A 563 30.76 2.51 15.26
C ALA A 563 31.49 2.17 13.94
N VAL A 564 31.15 1.04 13.30
CA VAL A 564 31.69 0.72 11.96
C VAL A 564 31.20 1.73 10.93
N LEU A 565 29.90 2.05 10.91
CA LEU A 565 29.34 3.02 9.98
C LEU A 565 29.93 4.42 10.19
N GLU A 566 30.03 4.87 11.43
CA GLU A 566 30.63 6.16 11.78
C GLU A 566 32.10 6.26 11.35
N ALA A 567 32.87 5.18 11.49
CA ALA A 567 34.27 5.15 11.06
C ALA A 567 34.45 5.31 9.55
N TYR A 568 33.43 4.97 8.74
CA TYR A 568 33.42 5.16 7.29
C TYR A 568 32.97 6.56 6.85
N LEU A 569 32.40 7.37 7.75
CA LEU A 569 31.99 8.74 7.41
C LEU A 569 33.20 9.67 7.38
N PRO A 570 33.29 10.57 6.38
CA PRO A 570 34.33 11.60 6.35
C PRO A 570 34.22 12.50 7.58
N LYS A 571 35.37 12.83 8.16
CA LYS A 571 35.43 13.78 9.29
C LYS A 571 35.21 15.20 8.79
N PRO A 572 34.59 16.09 9.59
CA PRO A 572 34.52 17.51 9.25
C PRO A 572 35.90 18.08 8.94
N HIS A 573 35.99 18.92 7.91
CA HIS A 573 37.25 19.53 7.51
C HIS A 573 37.72 20.53 8.58
N ALA A 574 39.02 20.55 8.84
CA ALA A 574 39.61 21.44 9.84
C ALA A 574 39.45 22.93 9.47
N ASP A 575 39.29 23.23 8.19
CA ASP A 575 39.07 24.58 7.66
C ASP A 575 37.59 25.02 7.68
N GLY A 576 36.69 24.18 8.16
CA GLY A 576 35.25 24.45 8.23
C GLY A 576 34.52 24.34 6.89
N THR A 577 35.17 23.88 5.82
CA THR A 577 34.48 23.65 4.55
C THR A 577 33.52 22.45 4.64
N PRO A 578 32.37 22.47 3.94
CA PRO A 578 31.43 21.36 3.98
C PRO A 578 31.99 20.09 3.33
N ILE A 579 31.68 18.93 3.92
CA ILE A 579 31.93 17.62 3.33
C ILE A 579 31.24 17.56 1.96
N GLN A 580 32.00 17.22 0.93
CA GLN A 580 31.46 17.08 -0.42
C GLN A 580 30.88 15.67 -0.63
N PRO A 581 29.82 15.52 -1.46
CA PRO A 581 29.26 14.20 -1.76
C PRO A 581 30.27 13.18 -2.31
N SER A 582 31.33 13.64 -2.98
CA SER A 582 32.41 12.79 -3.49
C SER A 582 33.30 12.17 -2.41
N GLU A 583 33.24 12.70 -1.18
CA GLU A 583 34.03 12.22 -0.03
C GLU A 583 33.29 11.13 0.76
N LEU A 584 31.98 10.97 0.50
CA LEU A 584 31.20 9.89 1.05
C LEU A 584 31.67 8.54 0.46
N PRO A 585 31.70 7.47 1.25
CA PRO A 585 32.11 6.16 0.77
C PRO A 585 31.17 5.69 -0.35
N SER A 586 31.75 5.22 -1.45
CA SER A 586 31.00 4.66 -2.58
C SER A 586 30.53 3.22 -2.37
N SER A 587 31.01 2.58 -1.30
CA SER A 587 30.58 1.24 -0.87
C SER A 587 30.90 1.02 0.61
N LEU A 588 30.12 0.17 1.28
CA LEU A 588 30.39 -0.25 2.67
C LEU A 588 30.66 -1.77 2.76
N PRO A 589 31.53 -2.23 3.70
CA PRO A 589 31.79 -3.65 3.91
C PRO A 589 30.61 -4.32 4.62
N ALA A 590 29.68 -4.85 3.84
CA ALA A 590 28.39 -5.35 4.30
C ALA A 590 28.51 -6.44 5.38
N TYR A 591 29.43 -7.39 5.21
CA TYR A 591 29.70 -8.49 6.15
C TYR A 591 30.19 -8.07 7.54
N LEU A 592 30.58 -6.80 7.74
CA LEU A 592 31.01 -6.29 9.04
C LEU A 592 29.86 -5.70 9.85
N ILE A 593 28.75 -5.35 9.19
CA ILE A 593 27.67 -4.54 9.76
C ILE A 593 26.42 -5.41 9.84
N ASN A 594 25.89 -5.58 11.05
CA ASN A 594 24.54 -6.08 11.24
C ASN A 594 23.57 -4.92 11.42
N VAL A 595 22.39 -5.07 10.84
CA VAL A 595 21.29 -4.12 10.95
C VAL A 595 20.03 -4.85 11.42
N LYS A 596 19.06 -4.13 11.96
CA LYS A 596 17.76 -4.67 12.35
C LYS A 596 16.63 -3.89 11.67
N PRO A 597 15.58 -4.58 11.18
CA PRO A 597 14.45 -3.91 10.57
C PRO A 597 13.62 -3.19 11.64
N GLU A 598 13.16 -1.99 11.34
CA GLU A 598 12.32 -1.16 12.18
C GLU A 598 11.13 -0.67 11.38
N LEU A 599 9.93 -1.02 11.85
CA LEU A 599 8.68 -0.49 11.33
C LEU A 599 8.35 0.80 12.09
N ARG A 600 8.10 1.87 11.34
CA ARG A 600 7.69 3.16 11.87
C ARG A 600 6.31 3.55 11.40
N ILE A 601 5.57 4.22 12.27
CA ILE A 601 4.29 4.87 11.98
C ILE A 601 4.42 6.32 12.41
N ASP A 602 4.20 7.26 11.48
CA ASP A 602 4.40 8.71 11.67
C ASP A 602 5.77 9.03 12.32
N GLY A 603 6.81 8.33 11.86
CA GLY A 603 8.20 8.48 12.32
C GLY A 603 8.54 7.78 13.64
N GLN A 604 7.56 7.26 14.38
CA GLN A 604 7.79 6.54 15.63
C GLN A 604 8.03 5.04 15.38
N VAL A 605 9.07 4.47 15.98
CA VAL A 605 9.34 3.02 15.89
C VAL A 605 8.29 2.26 16.69
N VAL A 606 7.49 1.44 16.02
CA VAL A 606 6.40 0.65 16.64
C VAL A 606 6.74 -0.83 16.74
N ALA A 607 7.68 -1.32 15.93
CA ALA A 607 8.17 -2.70 16.00
C ALA A 607 9.59 -2.80 15.44
N THR A 608 10.36 -3.77 15.96
CA THR A 608 11.72 -4.08 15.53
C THR A 608 11.86 -5.59 15.35
N GLY A 609 12.62 -6.04 14.36
CA GLY A 609 12.86 -7.46 14.10
C GLY A 609 14.29 -7.91 14.41
N ALA A 610 14.57 -9.17 14.09
CA ALA A 610 15.85 -9.81 14.29
C ALA A 610 16.98 -9.08 13.55
N PRO A 611 18.19 -9.03 14.13
CA PRO A 611 19.39 -8.62 13.41
C PRO A 611 19.64 -9.49 12.16
N VAL A 612 20.17 -8.86 11.12
CA VAL A 612 20.56 -9.45 9.85
C VAL A 612 21.79 -8.73 9.32
N GLY A 613 22.69 -9.44 8.62
CA GLY A 613 23.83 -8.79 7.97
C GLY A 613 23.37 -7.77 6.92
N LEU A 614 24.04 -6.62 6.82
CA LEU A 614 23.76 -5.60 5.81
C LEU A 614 23.83 -6.24 4.41
N GLY A 615 22.86 -5.93 3.53
CA GLY A 615 22.70 -6.57 2.23
C GLY A 615 22.19 -8.03 2.26
N GLY A 616 21.97 -8.61 3.44
CA GLY A 616 21.30 -9.90 3.61
C GLY A 616 19.82 -9.85 3.21
N THR A 617 19.17 -11.00 3.05
CA THR A 617 17.77 -11.03 2.60
C THR A 617 16.80 -11.09 3.78
N ASN A 618 15.83 -10.17 3.80
CA ASN A 618 14.61 -10.30 4.60
C ASN A 618 13.41 -10.67 3.73
N ILE A 619 12.51 -11.49 4.26
CA ILE A 619 11.19 -11.73 3.69
C ILE A 619 10.22 -10.80 4.41
N PHE A 620 9.66 -9.84 3.67
CA PHE A 620 8.65 -8.92 4.17
C PHE A 620 7.28 -9.30 3.62
N THR A 621 6.40 -9.70 4.52
CA THR A 621 5.05 -10.15 4.22
C THR A 621 4.04 -9.17 4.80
N MET A 622 3.14 -8.69 3.94
CA MET A 622 1.97 -7.88 4.32
C MET A 622 0.72 -8.73 4.14
N THR A 623 -0.06 -8.91 5.20
CA THR A 623 -1.32 -9.68 5.14
C THR A 623 -2.50 -8.78 5.46
N PHE A 624 -3.33 -8.52 4.45
CA PHE A 624 -4.62 -7.86 4.60
C PHE A 624 -5.65 -8.89 5.06
N SER A 625 -6.36 -8.58 6.14
CA SER A 625 -7.47 -9.40 6.65
C SER A 625 -8.77 -8.64 6.49
N ASP A 626 -9.68 -9.19 5.71
CA ASP A 626 -11.02 -8.69 5.43
C ASP A 626 -12.06 -9.54 6.18
N PRO A 627 -13.04 -8.93 6.88
CA PRO A 627 -14.10 -9.64 7.61
C PRO A 627 -14.99 -10.58 6.76
N SER A 628 -15.08 -10.33 5.45
CA SER A 628 -15.93 -11.05 4.48
C SER A 628 -15.15 -12.07 3.66
N TYR A 629 -13.95 -11.70 3.22
CA TYR A 629 -13.14 -12.44 2.25
C TYR A 629 -11.97 -13.22 2.84
N GLY A 630 -11.66 -13.03 4.13
CA GLY A 630 -10.50 -13.66 4.77
C GLY A 630 -9.22 -12.88 4.49
N SER A 631 -8.09 -13.57 4.39
CA SER A 631 -6.79 -12.90 4.29
C SER A 631 -6.15 -13.02 2.91
N THR A 632 -5.54 -11.93 2.45
CA THR A 632 -4.68 -11.88 1.25
C THR A 632 -3.29 -11.47 1.67
N THR A 633 -2.28 -12.17 1.14
CA THR A 633 -0.88 -11.99 1.53
C THR A 633 -0.03 -11.57 0.35
N ILE A 634 0.75 -10.51 0.54
CA ILE A 634 1.77 -10.02 -0.38
C ILE A 634 3.13 -10.26 0.27
N THR A 635 4.08 -10.81 -0.49
CA THR A 635 5.43 -11.12 0.00
C THR A 635 6.46 -10.47 -0.89
N ASN A 636 7.37 -9.73 -0.27
CA ASN A 636 8.47 -9.00 -0.89
C ASN A 636 9.81 -9.51 -0.31
N TYR A 637 10.84 -9.59 -1.13
CA TYR A 637 12.20 -9.92 -0.69
C TYR A 637 13.04 -8.66 -0.64
N LEU A 638 13.51 -8.31 0.55
CA LEU A 638 14.20 -7.06 0.82
C LEU A 638 15.69 -7.30 1.04
N ASP A 639 16.51 -6.37 0.58
CA ASP A 639 17.90 -6.28 1.03
C ASP A 639 17.96 -5.51 2.34
N ALA A 640 18.55 -6.11 3.37
CA ALA A 640 18.79 -5.46 4.63
C ALA A 640 19.57 -4.16 4.40
N GLY A 641 19.06 -3.04 4.92
CA GLY A 641 19.60 -1.69 4.70
C GLY A 641 18.77 -0.81 3.76
N VAL A 642 17.83 -1.36 2.98
CA VAL A 642 16.93 -0.54 2.15
C VAL A 642 15.99 0.31 3.01
N PHE A 643 15.52 1.42 2.46
CA PHE A 643 14.49 2.24 3.09
C PHE A 643 13.22 2.14 2.25
N GLN A 644 12.07 1.90 2.89
CA GLN A 644 10.79 1.75 2.21
C GLN A 644 9.74 2.63 2.85
N ALA A 645 8.90 3.24 2.00
CA ALA A 645 7.64 3.82 2.40
C ALA A 645 6.48 2.98 1.85
N ILE A 646 5.50 2.74 2.71
CA ILE A 646 4.30 1.97 2.41
C ILE A 646 3.14 2.97 2.38
N GLY A 647 2.60 3.22 1.19
CA GLY A 647 1.39 4.01 1.00
C GLY A 647 0.17 3.12 1.08
N LEU A 648 -0.83 3.50 1.88
CA LEU A 648 -2.11 2.80 1.94
C LEU A 648 -3.20 3.64 1.27
N ASN A 649 -3.99 3.01 0.40
CA ASN A 649 -5.23 3.56 -0.12
C ASN A 649 -6.40 2.78 0.46
N LEU A 650 -7.14 3.43 1.36
CA LEU A 650 -8.30 2.85 2.05
C LEU A 650 -9.63 3.21 1.37
N GLY A 651 -9.58 3.48 0.07
CA GLY A 651 -10.71 3.83 -0.79
C GLY A 651 -10.54 5.18 -1.49
N ARG A 652 -9.93 6.16 -0.83
CA ARG A 652 -9.52 7.45 -1.41
C ARG A 652 -8.42 8.07 -0.56
N ILE A 653 -7.48 8.77 -1.22
CA ILE A 653 -6.46 9.57 -0.53
C ILE A 653 -7.07 10.88 -0.01
N SER A 654 -6.77 11.22 1.24
CA SER A 654 -7.22 12.47 1.86
C SER A 654 -6.44 13.67 1.30
N PRO A 655 -7.12 14.76 0.90
CA PRO A 655 -6.44 16.02 0.58
C PRO A 655 -5.68 16.61 1.77
N GLN A 656 -6.16 16.36 3.00
CA GLN A 656 -5.49 16.83 4.22
C GLN A 656 -4.17 16.09 4.44
N GLN A 657 -4.15 14.77 4.20
CA GLN A 657 -2.94 13.96 4.24
C GLN A 657 -1.86 14.51 3.28
N LEU A 658 -2.23 14.86 2.05
CA LEU A 658 -1.33 15.50 1.08
C LEU A 658 -0.86 16.89 1.55
N THR A 659 -1.74 17.67 2.16
CA THR A 659 -1.42 19.01 2.68
C THR A 659 -0.43 18.92 3.84
N ASN A 660 -0.64 17.97 4.77
CA ASN A 660 0.26 17.73 5.90
C ASN A 660 1.64 17.26 5.42
N LEU A 661 1.67 16.35 4.43
CA LEU A 661 2.91 15.88 3.83
C LEU A 661 3.70 17.01 3.15
N LYS A 662 3.01 17.87 2.40
CA LYS A 662 3.61 19.07 1.80
C LYS A 662 4.21 19.99 2.88
N ALA A 663 3.47 20.27 3.95
CA ALA A 663 3.97 21.10 5.04
C ALA A 663 5.20 20.48 5.72
N GLY A 664 5.23 19.16 5.91
CA GLY A 664 6.40 18.44 6.45
C GLY A 664 7.63 18.53 5.55
N LEU A 665 7.45 18.40 4.23
CA LEU A 665 8.52 18.58 3.24
C LEU A 665 9.03 20.03 3.21
N GLU A 666 8.15 21.03 3.27
CA GLU A 666 8.53 22.45 3.32
C GLU A 666 9.31 22.76 4.62
N ALA A 667 8.89 22.20 5.75
CA ALA A 667 9.61 22.34 7.02
C ALA A 667 11.01 21.68 6.97
N THR A 668 11.11 20.49 6.38
CA THR A 668 12.39 19.79 6.19
C THR A 668 13.31 20.59 5.27
N ARG A 669 12.77 21.12 4.17
CA ARG A 669 13.49 21.99 3.24
C ARG A 669 14.02 23.25 3.94
N ALA A 670 13.20 23.93 4.72
CA ALA A 670 13.60 25.14 5.44
C ALA A 670 14.74 24.85 6.44
N LYS A 671 14.71 23.71 7.13
CA LYS A 671 15.82 23.27 8.00
C LYS A 671 17.11 23.06 7.22
N LEU A 672 17.05 22.38 6.07
CA LEU A 672 18.21 22.13 5.22
C LEU A 672 18.80 23.43 4.64
N GLU A 673 17.96 24.35 4.16
CA GLU A 673 18.39 25.66 3.64
C GLU A 673 19.06 26.53 4.72
N ASN A 674 18.58 26.44 5.96
CA ASN A 674 19.15 27.13 7.12
C ASN A 674 20.34 26.39 7.77
N GLN A 675 20.76 25.24 7.23
CA GLN A 675 21.79 24.38 7.82
C GLN A 675 21.49 23.95 9.27
N ASP A 676 20.22 23.91 9.67
CA ASP A 676 19.79 23.38 10.96
C ASP A 676 19.50 21.88 10.85
N PHE A 677 20.48 21.07 11.24
CA PHE A 677 20.37 19.62 11.22
C PHE A 677 19.74 19.03 12.49
N THR A 678 19.37 19.87 13.46
CA THR A 678 18.90 19.42 14.77
C THR A 678 17.56 18.70 14.66
N GLY A 679 17.54 17.45 15.13
CA GLY A 679 16.34 16.62 15.13
C GLY A 679 15.84 16.22 13.73
N LEU A 680 16.64 16.39 12.67
CA LEU A 680 16.34 15.81 11.38
C LEU A 680 16.52 14.29 11.44
N THR A 681 15.55 13.57 10.91
CA THR A 681 15.56 12.12 10.87
C THR A 681 15.65 11.60 9.43
N LYS A 682 16.18 10.39 9.26
CA LYS A 682 16.17 9.70 7.95
C LYS A 682 14.74 9.56 7.39
N ASP A 683 13.76 9.42 8.28
CA ASP A 683 12.35 9.30 7.93
C ASP A 683 11.75 10.59 7.36
N GLN A 684 12.26 11.76 7.77
CA GLN A 684 11.91 13.06 7.15
C GLN A 684 12.65 13.29 5.83
N LEU A 685 13.93 12.89 5.75
CA LEU A 685 14.75 13.13 4.57
C LEU A 685 14.42 12.19 3.40
N VAL A 686 14.23 10.90 3.68
CA VAL A 686 14.01 9.85 2.68
C VAL A 686 12.59 9.34 2.73
N GLY A 687 12.05 9.13 3.93
CA GLY A 687 10.71 8.57 4.12
C GLY A 687 9.62 9.46 3.53
N ASP A 688 9.65 10.78 3.77
CA ASP A 688 8.65 11.71 3.21
C ASP A 688 8.67 11.76 1.68
N LEU A 689 9.86 11.69 1.05
CA LEU A 689 9.99 11.67 -0.41
C LEU A 689 9.39 10.40 -1.01
N LEU A 690 9.75 9.22 -0.48
CA LEU A 690 9.22 7.94 -0.95
C LEU A 690 7.71 7.83 -0.70
N TYR A 691 7.25 8.29 0.47
CA TYR A 691 5.83 8.27 0.82
C TYR A 691 5.01 9.22 -0.06
N THR A 692 5.58 10.37 -0.45
CA THR A 692 4.94 11.28 -1.41
C THR A 692 4.67 10.59 -2.73
N THR A 693 5.64 9.84 -3.26
CA THR A 693 5.43 9.08 -4.50
C THR A 693 4.35 8.00 -4.32
N ALA A 694 4.34 7.30 -3.19
CA ALA A 694 3.33 6.28 -2.89
C ALA A 694 1.90 6.83 -2.85
N ILE A 695 1.70 7.95 -2.16
CA ILE A 695 0.38 8.57 -2.01
C ILE A 695 -0.04 9.30 -3.29
N ALA A 696 0.88 9.95 -4.00
CA ALA A 696 0.61 10.57 -5.29
C ALA A 696 0.14 9.54 -6.32
N TYR A 697 0.81 8.39 -6.41
CA TYR A 697 0.38 7.28 -7.28
C TYR A 697 -1.07 6.88 -7.02
N HIS A 698 -1.47 6.67 -5.76
CA HIS A 698 -2.84 6.32 -5.42
C HIS A 698 -3.84 7.45 -5.69
N ALA A 699 -3.45 8.71 -5.48
CA ALA A 699 -4.29 9.86 -5.79
C ALA A 699 -4.57 9.96 -7.30
N GLU A 700 -3.53 9.82 -8.13
CA GLU A 700 -3.64 9.80 -9.59
C GLU A 700 -4.45 8.61 -10.09
N LEU A 701 -4.15 7.40 -9.60
CA LEU A 701 -4.87 6.18 -9.95
C LEU A 701 -6.36 6.30 -9.61
N SER A 702 -6.71 6.86 -8.45
CA SER A 702 -8.10 7.05 -8.04
C SER A 702 -8.84 8.01 -8.96
N ILE A 703 -8.18 9.07 -9.43
CA ILE A 703 -8.74 10.02 -10.39
C ILE A 703 -8.96 9.32 -11.74
N MET A 704 -7.95 8.63 -12.25
CA MET A 704 -8.01 7.89 -13.51
C MET A 704 -9.13 6.85 -13.49
N ASN A 705 -9.21 6.04 -12.42
CA ASN A 705 -10.26 5.04 -12.25
C ASN A 705 -11.66 5.66 -12.20
N ALA A 706 -11.85 6.77 -11.49
CA ALA A 706 -13.15 7.43 -11.41
C ALA A 706 -13.63 7.97 -12.77
N ILE A 707 -12.70 8.45 -13.60
CA ILE A 707 -13.01 8.95 -14.95
C ILE A 707 -13.29 7.79 -15.88
N ALA A 708 -12.40 6.80 -15.92
CA ALA A 708 -12.55 5.61 -16.75
C ALA A 708 -13.88 4.89 -16.44
N ALA A 709 -14.23 4.76 -15.16
CA ALA A 709 -15.49 4.18 -14.74
C ALA A 709 -16.70 4.94 -15.32
N ARG A 710 -16.69 6.27 -15.23
CA ARG A 710 -17.77 7.12 -15.77
C ARG A 710 -17.85 7.08 -17.29
N THR A 711 -16.73 7.16 -17.99
CA THR A 711 -16.70 7.13 -19.47
C THR A 711 -17.14 5.77 -20.02
N MET A 712 -16.90 4.69 -19.29
CA MET A 712 -17.36 3.35 -19.65
C MET A 712 -18.78 3.03 -19.13
N GLY A 713 -19.40 3.92 -18.36
CA GLY A 713 -20.71 3.67 -17.76
C GLY A 713 -20.72 2.54 -16.74
N VAL A 714 -19.61 2.31 -16.03
CA VAL A 714 -19.47 1.26 -15.01
C VAL A 714 -19.27 1.87 -13.63
N ASN A 715 -19.73 1.16 -12.60
CA ASN A 715 -19.44 1.51 -11.22
C ASN A 715 -18.17 0.81 -10.75
N ALA A 716 -17.22 1.58 -10.22
CA ALA A 716 -15.97 1.07 -9.69
C ALA A 716 -15.98 1.10 -8.16
N LEU A 717 -15.41 0.06 -7.55
CA LEU A 717 -15.19 -0.04 -6.12
C LEU A 717 -13.69 -0.20 -5.83
N THR A 718 -13.15 0.68 -4.99
CA THR A 718 -11.75 0.59 -4.53
C THR A 718 -11.73 -0.10 -3.17
N LEU A 719 -11.13 -1.28 -3.11
CA LEU A 719 -10.84 -1.97 -1.86
C LEU A 719 -9.51 -1.50 -1.28
N PRO A 720 -9.23 -1.77 0.02
CA PRO A 720 -7.94 -1.46 0.61
C PRO A 720 -6.78 -2.04 -0.20
N SER A 721 -5.79 -1.19 -0.48
CA SER A 721 -4.60 -1.56 -1.26
C SER A 721 -3.37 -0.81 -0.75
N GLU A 722 -2.20 -1.34 -1.06
CA GLU A 722 -0.90 -0.76 -0.75
C GLU A 722 -0.05 -0.48 -1.99
N THR A 723 0.91 0.43 -1.83
CA THR A 723 2.04 0.59 -2.74
C THR A 723 3.32 0.73 -1.93
N ILE A 724 4.42 0.14 -2.40
CA ILE A 724 5.74 0.27 -1.79
C ILE A 724 6.65 1.05 -2.72
N PHE A 725 7.22 2.13 -2.20
CA PHE A 725 8.35 2.84 -2.82
C PHE A 725 9.58 2.65 -1.95
N ALA A 726 10.67 2.21 -2.55
CA ALA A 726 11.86 1.80 -1.83
C ALA A 726 13.13 2.30 -2.49
N THR A 727 14.17 2.54 -1.69
CA THR A 727 15.53 2.61 -2.20
C THR A 727 15.99 1.24 -2.67
N LYS A 728 16.92 1.22 -3.63
CA LYS A 728 17.56 -0.01 -4.10
C LYS A 728 19.02 -0.04 -3.67
N LEU A 729 19.44 -1.20 -3.17
CA LEU A 729 20.78 -1.43 -2.66
C LEU A 729 21.51 -2.36 -3.65
N LYS A 730 22.74 -2.01 -4.06
CA LYS A 730 23.53 -2.85 -4.96
C LYS A 730 24.41 -3.78 -4.13
N VAL A 731 23.88 -4.95 -3.80
CA VAL A 731 24.61 -5.94 -3.00
C VAL A 731 25.54 -6.77 -3.89
N LEU A 732 26.85 -6.65 -3.67
CA LEU A 732 27.87 -7.54 -4.24
C LEU A 732 28.18 -8.65 -3.25
N THR A 733 28.11 -9.90 -3.70
CA THR A 733 28.33 -11.05 -2.83
C THR A 733 29.61 -11.81 -3.17
N LEU A 734 30.12 -12.54 -2.18
CA LEU A 734 31.11 -13.58 -2.38
C LEU A 734 30.62 -14.83 -1.66
N TRP A 735 30.48 -15.94 -2.39
CA TRP A 735 30.01 -17.21 -1.83
C TRP A 735 28.68 -17.10 -1.07
N GLY A 736 27.78 -16.23 -1.56
CA GLY A 736 26.46 -16.02 -0.98
C GLY A 736 26.43 -15.06 0.21
N ILE A 737 27.59 -14.60 0.70
CA ILE A 737 27.67 -13.60 1.76
C ILE A 737 27.80 -12.20 1.12
N PRO A 738 26.95 -11.22 1.49
CA PRO A 738 27.13 -9.82 1.13
C PRO A 738 28.52 -9.30 1.53
N ARG A 739 29.31 -8.88 0.54
CA ARG A 739 30.64 -8.30 0.77
C ARG A 739 30.57 -6.78 0.78
N LEU A 740 29.94 -6.20 -0.25
CA LEU A 740 29.85 -4.77 -0.47
C LEU A 740 28.41 -4.38 -0.78
N VAL A 741 28.04 -3.19 -0.34
CA VAL A 741 26.75 -2.56 -0.61
C VAL A 741 26.88 -1.12 -1.06
#